data_AF-A0A5M3YQ06-F1
#
_entry.id   AF-A0A5M3YQ06-F1
#
_cell.length_a   1.000
_cell.length_b   1.000
_cell.length_c   1.000
_cell.angle_alpha   90.00
_cell.angle_beta   90.00
_cell.angle_gamma   90.00
#
_symmetry.space_group_name_H-M   'P 1'
#
loop_
_entity.id
_entity.type
_entity.pdbx_description
1 polymer ?
#
loop_
_entity_poly.entity_id
_entity_poly.type
_entity_poly.pdbx_seq_one_letter_code
_entity_poly.pdbx_strand_id
1 'polypeptide(L)'
;MFALITGCSSGIGKDLAIAFAAKGVTVLATARCAESLGDLTSHYDNIEAFPLELGKPESIEKLRDAVSKRTGGRLDFLVNNAGTHYASTAVDLEIEEVAKLFQVNVFAVMRLCQVFVPLLRRSPRARIVQIGSVTRSVPVVWQGPYNASKAALSQYSKTLRLEMMPLGIEVVEIVTGFVQSNILHHGLHAPEKSLYLPIKSTVEDVKYRGNENGMSPHAYATSVVAKLMRPRVSPEIWEGALARWLRFLVTFLPLQLLNWILFRRFKLDLEKGQVQPGTADLFPLQRARGNVQVQLDKAQTGPVACDSSSLREEEHTPSPYEHVSHGTSSTTTPAGPPQDLADSSPQFSSPRFAGQQRFTPQQVELLLTSYFDNLQDANPIFSKEAFLRRYRSSLCAEDLISTIVIITAKLTGFTANEEDLQSLNTGLDLLLSSSLLEDDLVGDAPSLDQFRKAYLLAFYEFHQFPGHHAWLRIGRVTRMAYRIGLDRLDHVHAVYPDWRNVSSEDIQEWRWIWWCIYRLDCYSNLSSGMPYLIDDAAIGTSFARSKTILDPDFMEELPREFFLPPIPDNLSKILLAAPLHPETLLRNIHTITSAILRQAGLVLRMHLVRSAQTTLVEVAKAEKQLATIRSALPSGWLNPRRNALSSESYIDYHARMVTIFHLRMAQLLLSIVDCGQRQYADESLTGWERILEPCQDIASVADHWDSSFCLAVDPAVCFTFFTALVFLDLHRKTITTTDASTAEHDRSHGIFDHHITVLYLQLQHFAEIWTLPKLLKRELS
;
A
#
# COMPACT_ATOMS: atom_id res chain seq x y z
N MET A 1 -35.99 12.72 21.27
CA MET A 1 -34.56 12.43 21.48
C MET A 1 -33.93 13.61 22.20
N PHE A 2 -32.83 13.42 22.92
CA PHE A 2 -32.09 14.47 23.63
C PHE A 2 -30.70 14.68 23.03
N ALA A 3 -30.35 15.93 22.69
CA ALA A 3 -29.03 16.32 22.23
C ALA A 3 -28.41 17.38 23.15
N LEU A 4 -27.27 17.08 23.77
CA LEU A 4 -26.48 18.03 24.54
C LEU A 4 -25.45 18.68 23.62
N ILE A 5 -25.47 20.00 23.46
CA ILE A 5 -24.61 20.73 22.51
C ILE A 5 -23.81 21.80 23.24
N THR A 6 -22.49 21.79 23.09
CA THR A 6 -21.60 22.73 23.78
C THR A 6 -21.33 24.00 22.97
N GLY A 7 -21.47 25.17 23.59
CA GLY A 7 -21.10 26.46 22.99
C GLY A 7 -22.14 27.01 22.01
N CYS A 8 -23.41 27.06 22.44
CA CYS A 8 -24.55 27.46 21.60
C CYS A 8 -24.80 28.97 21.49
N SER A 9 -23.96 29.82 22.10
CA SER A 9 -24.16 31.28 22.12
C SER A 9 -24.02 31.95 20.75
N SER A 10 -23.28 31.34 19.81
CA SER A 10 -22.96 31.95 18.52
C SER A 10 -22.47 30.93 17.49
N GLY A 11 -22.57 31.29 16.20
CA GLY A 11 -22.02 30.52 15.09
C GLY A 11 -22.55 29.07 15.02
N ILE A 12 -21.64 28.13 14.73
CA ILE A 12 -21.96 26.71 14.50
C ILE A 12 -22.79 26.11 15.64
N GLY A 13 -22.49 26.42 16.90
CA GLY A 13 -23.21 25.84 18.04
C GLY A 13 -24.67 26.30 18.14
N LYS A 14 -24.96 27.56 17.78
CA LYS A 14 -26.32 28.11 17.73
C LYS A 14 -27.12 27.42 16.62
N ASP A 15 -26.55 27.35 15.42
CA ASP A 15 -27.25 26.82 14.26
C ASP A 15 -27.37 25.29 14.29
N LEU A 16 -26.44 24.57 14.95
CA LEU A 16 -26.62 23.15 15.28
C LEU A 16 -27.80 22.93 16.23
N ALA A 17 -27.98 23.78 17.25
CA ALA A 17 -29.13 23.71 18.14
C ALA A 17 -30.44 23.94 17.38
N ILE A 18 -30.50 24.95 16.52
CA ILE A 18 -31.65 25.22 15.64
C ILE A 18 -31.92 24.02 14.70
N ALA A 19 -30.89 23.47 14.07
CA ALA A 19 -31.03 22.36 13.11
C ALA A 19 -31.46 21.05 13.79
N PHE A 20 -31.00 20.75 15.01
CA PHE A 20 -31.49 19.62 15.80
C PHE A 20 -32.94 19.85 16.29
N ALA A 21 -33.26 21.06 16.75
CA ALA A 21 -34.61 21.43 17.18
C ALA A 21 -35.63 21.27 16.04
N ALA A 22 -35.28 21.72 14.83
CA ALA A 22 -36.06 21.56 13.60
C ALA A 22 -36.18 20.08 13.12
N LYS A 23 -35.56 19.12 13.80
CA LYS A 23 -35.76 17.66 13.61
C LYS A 23 -36.49 16.99 14.77
N GLY A 24 -37.16 17.75 15.65
CA GLY A 24 -37.92 17.22 16.78
C GLY A 24 -37.05 16.62 17.88
N VAL A 25 -35.77 17.03 17.95
CA VAL A 25 -34.86 16.67 19.03
C VAL A 25 -34.98 17.76 20.11
N THR A 26 -35.08 17.38 21.38
CA THR A 26 -34.97 18.30 22.50
C THR A 26 -33.51 18.62 22.72
N VAL A 27 -33.14 19.89 22.57
CA VAL A 27 -31.75 20.34 22.64
C VAL A 27 -31.46 20.94 24.00
N LEU A 28 -30.43 20.41 24.65
CA LEU A 28 -29.84 20.93 25.87
C LEU A 28 -28.66 21.79 25.41
N ALA A 29 -28.92 23.07 25.17
CA ALA A 29 -27.96 24.02 24.62
C ALA A 29 -27.13 24.64 25.75
N THR A 30 -25.80 24.67 25.62
CA THR A 30 -24.94 25.18 26.71
C THR A 30 -24.08 26.37 26.33
N ALA A 31 -23.92 27.30 27.28
CA ALA A 31 -23.08 28.48 27.19
C ALA A 31 -22.52 28.83 28.58
N ARG A 32 -21.51 29.71 28.66
CA ARG A 32 -20.93 30.15 29.96
C ARG A 32 -21.94 30.86 30.86
N CYS A 33 -22.91 31.54 30.25
CA CYS A 33 -24.03 32.25 30.86
C CYS A 33 -25.28 31.71 30.14
N ALA A 34 -26.21 31.11 30.88
CA ALA A 34 -27.38 30.44 30.29
C ALA A 34 -28.38 31.47 29.73
N GLU A 35 -28.43 32.63 30.37
CA GLU A 35 -29.24 33.80 30.05
C GLU A 35 -28.91 34.34 28.64
N SER A 36 -27.66 34.18 28.19
CA SER A 36 -27.22 34.53 26.82
C SER A 36 -27.86 33.67 25.71
N LEU A 37 -28.61 32.63 26.07
CA LEU A 37 -29.40 31.81 25.15
C LEU A 37 -30.90 32.18 25.17
N GLY A 38 -31.31 33.24 25.87
CA GLY A 38 -32.72 33.65 26.00
C GLY A 38 -33.46 33.84 24.66
N ASP A 39 -32.80 34.42 23.65
CA ASP A 39 -33.34 34.52 22.29
C ASP A 39 -33.62 33.13 21.68
N LEU A 40 -32.74 32.17 21.93
CA LEU A 40 -32.83 30.82 21.36
C LEU A 40 -33.92 30.00 22.06
N THR A 41 -34.05 30.11 23.38
CA THR A 41 -35.09 29.43 24.17
C THR A 41 -36.48 30.04 24.03
N SER A 42 -36.58 31.32 23.62
CA SER A 42 -37.86 31.99 23.36
C SER A 42 -38.41 31.76 21.94
N HIS A 43 -37.57 31.37 20.98
CA HIS A 43 -37.98 31.05 19.61
C HIS A 43 -38.23 29.54 19.37
N TYR A 44 -37.83 28.66 20.29
CA TYR A 44 -37.93 27.21 20.13
C TYR A 44 -38.26 26.49 21.45
N ASP A 45 -39.51 26.03 21.60
CA ASP A 45 -40.01 25.33 22.81
C ASP A 45 -39.22 24.07 23.19
N ASN A 46 -38.45 23.50 22.25
CA ASN A 46 -37.63 22.31 22.44
C ASN A 46 -36.12 22.61 22.57
N ILE A 47 -35.73 23.85 22.87
CA ILE A 47 -34.35 24.21 23.27
C ILE A 47 -34.35 24.71 24.71
N GLU A 48 -33.49 24.12 25.54
CA GLU A 48 -33.32 24.45 26.96
C GLU A 48 -31.87 24.88 27.23
N ALA A 49 -31.69 25.98 27.96
CA ALA A 49 -30.38 26.57 28.25
C ALA A 49 -29.76 26.02 29.54
N PHE A 50 -28.49 25.63 29.50
CA PHE A 50 -27.72 25.21 30.68
C PHE A 50 -26.36 25.93 30.77
N PRO A 51 -25.88 26.29 31.97
CA PRO A 51 -24.56 26.86 32.16
C PRO A 51 -23.46 25.79 32.01
N LEU A 52 -22.40 26.10 31.26
CA LEU A 52 -21.20 25.27 31.14
C LEU A 52 -19.93 26.12 30.99
N GLU A 53 -18.99 25.92 31.89
CA GLU A 53 -17.64 26.47 31.83
C GLU A 53 -16.60 25.34 31.71
N LEU A 54 -16.14 25.07 30.49
CA LEU A 54 -15.26 23.94 30.15
C LEU A 54 -13.94 23.90 30.92
N GLY A 55 -13.44 25.05 31.40
CA GLY A 55 -12.22 25.11 32.20
C GLY A 55 -12.34 24.49 33.60
N LYS A 56 -13.57 24.29 34.11
CA LYS A 56 -13.85 23.87 35.49
C LYS A 56 -14.52 22.49 35.53
N PRO A 57 -13.85 21.42 36.00
CA PRO A 57 -14.42 20.07 36.05
C PRO A 57 -15.76 19.99 36.79
N GLU A 58 -15.94 20.80 37.83
CA GLU A 58 -17.15 20.88 38.65
C GLU A 58 -18.35 21.41 37.87
N SER A 59 -18.11 22.24 36.83
CA SER A 59 -19.18 22.70 35.93
C SER A 59 -19.68 21.57 35.03
N ILE A 60 -18.80 20.66 34.61
CA ILE A 60 -19.17 19.51 33.77
C ILE A 60 -19.99 18.50 34.59
N GLU A 61 -19.67 18.33 35.88
CA GLU A 61 -20.41 17.43 36.77
C GLU A 61 -21.77 18.00 37.20
N LYS A 62 -21.85 19.31 37.50
CA LYS A 62 -23.14 19.99 37.73
C LYS A 62 -24.05 19.91 36.50
N LEU A 63 -23.47 20.03 35.29
CA LEU A 63 -24.21 19.85 34.04
C LEU A 63 -24.71 18.40 33.89
N ARG A 64 -23.89 17.38 34.20
CA ARG A 64 -24.32 15.96 34.19
C ARG A 64 -25.57 15.77 35.04
N ASP A 65 -25.60 16.30 36.25
CA ASP A 65 -26.69 16.05 37.19
C ASP A 65 -27.97 16.78 36.78
N ALA A 66 -27.85 18.01 36.27
CA ALA A 66 -28.97 18.75 35.68
C ALA A 66 -29.55 18.03 34.44
N VAL A 67 -28.69 17.60 33.51
CA VAL A 67 -29.08 16.85 32.31
C VAL A 67 -29.72 15.51 32.69
N SER A 68 -29.10 14.75 33.59
CA SER A 68 -29.59 13.46 34.07
C SER A 68 -31.00 13.58 34.67
N LYS A 69 -31.21 14.58 35.54
CA LYS A 69 -32.53 14.90 36.11
C LYS A 69 -33.53 15.27 35.01
N ARG A 70 -33.12 16.06 34.01
CA ARG A 70 -34.00 16.53 32.93
C ARG A 70 -34.44 15.43 31.96
N THR A 71 -33.58 14.46 31.66
CA THR A 71 -33.81 13.44 30.62
C THR A 71 -34.20 12.05 31.13
N GLY A 72 -34.27 11.86 32.45
CA GLY A 72 -34.38 10.52 33.05
C GLY A 72 -33.08 9.70 32.98
N GLY A 73 -31.94 10.39 32.86
CA GLY A 73 -30.61 9.78 32.77
C GLY A 73 -30.29 9.14 31.40
N ARG A 74 -30.99 9.54 30.33
CA ARG A 74 -30.69 9.12 28.94
C ARG A 74 -30.16 10.29 28.12
N LEU A 75 -29.17 10.07 27.27
CA LEU A 75 -28.74 11.04 26.26
C LEU A 75 -28.61 10.34 24.90
N ASP A 76 -29.13 10.95 23.84
CA ASP A 76 -29.06 10.36 22.49
C ASP A 76 -27.88 10.95 21.68
N PHE A 77 -27.60 12.25 21.82
CA PHE A 77 -26.44 12.91 21.20
C PHE A 77 -25.63 13.72 22.23
N LEU A 78 -24.30 13.58 22.20
CA LEU A 78 -23.33 14.47 22.84
C LEU A 78 -22.55 15.19 21.74
N VAL A 79 -22.78 16.49 21.57
CA VAL A 79 -22.18 17.30 20.50
C VAL A 79 -21.16 18.27 21.08
N ASN A 80 -19.89 17.86 21.01
CA ASN A 80 -18.73 18.63 21.44
C ASN A 80 -18.35 19.63 20.34
N ASN A 81 -19.00 20.80 20.37
CA ASN A 81 -18.82 21.88 19.40
C ASN A 81 -17.93 23.01 19.95
N ALA A 82 -18.03 23.33 21.23
CA ALA A 82 -17.28 24.42 21.84
C ALA A 82 -15.76 24.21 21.73
N GLY A 83 -15.07 25.31 21.43
CA GLY A 83 -13.61 25.38 21.35
C GLY A 83 -13.15 26.83 21.26
N THR A 84 -11.85 27.05 21.47
CA THR A 84 -11.21 28.36 21.32
C THR A 84 -10.12 28.32 20.24
N HIS A 85 -9.70 29.49 19.77
CA HIS A 85 -8.61 29.69 18.82
C HIS A 85 -7.46 30.45 19.48
N TYR A 86 -6.23 30.08 19.13
CA TYR A 86 -5.03 30.84 19.48
C TYR A 86 -4.15 30.91 18.23
N ALA A 87 -3.71 32.11 17.88
CA ALA A 87 -3.07 32.43 16.62
C ALA A 87 -1.72 33.10 16.87
N SER A 88 -0.66 32.29 16.87
CA SER A 88 0.74 32.72 16.90
C SER A 88 1.57 31.81 15.97
N THR A 89 2.79 32.25 15.65
CA THR A 89 3.78 31.48 14.89
C THR A 89 4.17 30.22 15.67
N ALA A 90 4.80 29.24 15.02
CA ALA A 90 5.17 27.98 15.70
C ALA A 90 6.33 28.12 16.71
N VAL A 91 7.00 29.28 16.77
CA VAL A 91 8.15 29.55 17.65
C VAL A 91 7.88 30.66 18.67
N ASP A 92 6.97 31.60 18.37
CA ASP A 92 6.61 32.72 19.24
C ASP A 92 5.43 32.37 20.18
N LEU A 93 5.49 31.20 20.84
CA LEU A 93 4.37 30.61 21.57
C LEU A 93 4.36 30.90 23.08
N GLU A 94 3.29 31.53 23.57
CA GLU A 94 3.00 31.60 25.01
C GLU A 94 2.40 30.27 25.47
N ILE A 95 3.16 29.48 26.23
CA ILE A 95 2.79 28.12 26.64
C ILE A 95 1.54 28.12 27.52
N GLU A 96 1.30 29.19 28.26
CA GLU A 96 0.13 29.41 29.11
C GLU A 96 -1.17 29.50 28.27
N GLU A 97 -1.13 30.14 27.11
CA GLU A 97 -2.26 30.18 26.16
C GLU A 97 -2.43 28.84 25.43
N VAL A 98 -1.32 28.15 25.11
CA VAL A 98 -1.38 26.78 24.58
C VAL A 98 -2.03 25.82 25.60
N ALA A 99 -1.72 25.97 26.89
CA ALA A 99 -2.33 25.18 27.96
C ALA A 99 -3.83 25.45 28.09
N LYS A 100 -4.26 26.73 28.09
CA LYS A 100 -5.69 27.12 28.09
C LYS A 100 -6.43 26.58 26.86
N LEU A 101 -5.81 26.65 25.69
CA LEU A 101 -6.32 26.11 24.43
C LEU A 101 -6.55 24.59 24.52
N PHE A 102 -5.57 23.82 25.01
CA PHE A 102 -5.69 22.37 25.18
C PHE A 102 -6.69 21.99 26.27
N GLN A 103 -6.78 22.74 27.37
CA GLN A 103 -7.79 22.55 28.41
C GLN A 103 -9.20 22.61 27.84
N VAL A 104 -9.49 23.60 26.97
CA VAL A 104 -10.82 23.74 26.34
C VAL A 104 -11.02 22.76 25.19
N ASN A 105 -10.08 22.66 24.24
CA ASN A 105 -10.27 21.92 22.98
C ASN A 105 -10.07 20.40 23.11
N VAL A 106 -9.40 19.92 24.17
CA VAL A 106 -9.00 18.51 24.32
C VAL A 106 -9.43 17.96 25.69
N PHE A 107 -8.92 18.50 26.80
CA PHE A 107 -9.13 17.88 28.12
C PHE A 107 -10.58 17.99 28.60
N ALA A 108 -11.24 19.13 28.40
CA ALA A 108 -12.67 19.27 28.71
C ALA A 108 -13.56 18.36 27.84
N VAL A 109 -13.17 18.11 26.59
CA VAL A 109 -13.86 17.16 25.69
C VAL A 109 -13.71 15.73 26.19
N MET A 110 -12.51 15.32 26.59
CA MET A 110 -12.27 14.02 27.23
C MET A 110 -13.10 13.87 28.52
N ARG A 111 -13.17 14.91 29.35
CA ARG A 111 -13.99 14.91 30.58
C ARG A 111 -15.49 14.82 30.28
N LEU A 112 -15.99 15.53 29.27
CA LEU A 112 -17.38 15.41 28.80
C LEU A 112 -17.69 13.97 28.37
N CYS A 113 -16.82 13.33 27.58
CA CYS A 113 -17.00 11.93 27.19
C CYS A 113 -17.02 11.00 28.41
N GLN A 114 -16.05 11.09 29.33
CA GLN A 114 -16.04 10.31 30.59
C GLN A 114 -17.36 10.45 31.38
N VAL A 115 -17.84 11.69 31.53
CA VAL A 115 -18.96 12.05 32.41
C VAL A 115 -20.32 11.69 31.80
N PHE A 116 -20.47 11.73 30.47
CA PHE A 116 -21.75 11.50 29.78
C PHE A 116 -21.93 10.10 29.16
N VAL A 117 -20.87 9.30 28.99
CA VAL A 117 -20.99 7.89 28.55
C VAL A 117 -22.03 7.08 29.34
N PRO A 118 -22.16 7.20 30.67
CA PRO A 118 -23.22 6.48 31.42
C PRO A 118 -24.66 6.82 31.01
N LEU A 119 -24.92 8.04 30.53
CA LEU A 119 -26.24 8.48 30.04
C LEU A 119 -26.44 8.05 28.58
N LEU A 120 -25.37 8.08 27.77
CA LEU A 120 -25.35 7.60 26.38
C LEU A 120 -25.64 6.10 26.32
N ARG A 121 -25.06 5.28 27.21
CA ARG A 121 -25.34 3.82 27.32
C ARG A 121 -26.81 3.46 27.58
N ARG A 122 -27.67 4.42 27.94
CA ARG A 122 -29.12 4.21 28.10
C ARG A 122 -29.95 4.62 26.88
N SER A 123 -29.33 5.16 25.83
CA SER A 123 -29.99 5.36 24.54
C SER A 123 -29.84 4.12 23.67
N PRO A 124 -30.90 3.70 22.95
CA PRO A 124 -30.78 2.62 21.96
C PRO A 124 -29.97 3.04 20.72
N ARG A 125 -29.57 4.31 20.59
CA ARG A 125 -28.88 4.84 19.41
C ARG A 125 -28.03 6.08 19.72
N ALA A 126 -27.10 5.91 20.64
CA ALA A 126 -26.22 6.97 21.15
C ALA A 126 -25.15 7.43 20.15
N ARG A 127 -24.92 8.75 20.09
CA ARG A 127 -23.93 9.38 19.20
C ARG A 127 -23.06 10.41 19.92
N ILE A 128 -21.74 10.21 19.93
CA ILE A 128 -20.76 11.25 20.32
C ILE A 128 -20.30 11.93 19.04
N VAL A 129 -20.49 13.25 18.95
CA VAL A 129 -20.19 14.07 17.77
C VAL A 129 -19.10 15.08 18.14
N GLN A 130 -17.97 15.01 17.45
CA GLN A 130 -16.79 15.81 17.72
C GLN A 130 -16.59 16.82 16.57
N ILE A 131 -16.66 18.13 16.84
CA ILE A 131 -16.42 19.15 15.82
C ILE A 131 -14.90 19.36 15.65
N GLY A 132 -14.32 18.52 14.80
CA GLY A 132 -12.94 18.61 14.34
C GLY A 132 -12.74 19.72 13.30
N SER A 133 -11.60 19.69 12.60
CA SER A 133 -11.30 20.61 11.50
C SER A 133 -10.32 19.99 10.52
N VAL A 134 -10.30 20.47 9.27
CA VAL A 134 -9.27 20.14 8.26
C VAL A 134 -7.84 20.40 8.76
N THR A 135 -7.65 21.31 9.72
CA THR A 135 -6.35 21.58 10.36
C THR A 135 -5.76 20.42 11.16
N ARG A 136 -6.53 19.34 11.39
CA ARG A 136 -6.03 18.07 11.95
C ARG A 136 -4.97 17.38 11.07
N SER A 137 -4.88 17.76 9.79
CA SER A 137 -3.94 17.19 8.81
C SER A 137 -3.41 18.20 7.80
N VAL A 138 -4.06 19.35 7.60
CA VAL A 138 -3.54 20.46 6.79
C VAL A 138 -2.75 21.40 7.70
N PRO A 139 -1.42 21.55 7.54
CA PRO A 139 -0.62 22.48 8.34
C PRO A 139 -0.84 23.93 7.88
N VAL A 140 -1.93 24.54 8.36
CA VAL A 140 -2.19 25.98 8.15
C VAL A 140 -1.29 26.80 9.06
N VAL A 141 -0.53 27.73 8.50
CA VAL A 141 0.45 28.54 9.23
C VAL A 141 -0.17 29.45 10.30
N TRP A 142 0.65 29.78 11.31
CA TRP A 142 0.36 30.73 12.39
C TRP A 142 -0.90 30.46 13.22
N GLN A 143 -1.23 29.18 13.32
CA GLN A 143 -2.17 28.62 14.29
C GLN A 143 -1.71 27.22 14.72
N GLY A 144 -0.38 27.04 14.87
CA GLY A 144 0.26 25.76 15.21
C GLY A 144 -0.37 25.05 16.42
N PRO A 145 -0.57 25.75 17.55
CA PRO A 145 -1.27 25.19 18.72
C PRO A 145 -2.71 24.76 18.43
N TYR A 146 -3.45 25.51 17.62
CA TYR A 146 -4.82 25.16 17.24
C TYR A 146 -4.84 23.89 16.37
N ASN A 147 -3.95 23.81 15.37
CA ASN A 147 -3.76 22.61 14.55
C ASN A 147 -3.44 21.39 15.43
N ALA A 148 -2.49 21.54 16.37
CA ALA A 148 -2.13 20.49 17.31
C ALA A 148 -3.31 20.07 18.20
N SER A 149 -4.11 21.01 18.71
CA SER A 149 -5.30 20.71 19.51
C SER A 149 -6.37 19.95 18.71
N LYS A 150 -6.57 20.28 17.42
CA LYS A 150 -7.52 19.60 16.54
C LYS A 150 -7.00 18.26 16.02
N ALA A 151 -5.69 18.10 15.84
CA ALA A 151 -5.06 16.80 15.58
C ALA A 151 -5.19 15.85 16.78
N ALA A 152 -4.91 16.33 17.99
CA ALA A 152 -5.11 15.59 19.23
C ALA A 152 -6.57 15.18 19.44
N LEU A 153 -7.52 16.10 19.21
CA LEU A 153 -8.96 15.80 19.24
C LEU A 153 -9.36 14.74 18.21
N SER A 154 -8.84 14.79 16.98
CA SER A 154 -9.13 13.76 15.96
C SER A 154 -8.57 12.40 16.35
N GLN A 155 -7.34 12.33 16.84
CA GLN A 155 -6.74 11.05 17.25
C GLN A 155 -7.47 10.46 18.46
N TYR A 156 -7.83 11.28 19.46
CA TYR A 156 -8.71 10.85 20.55
C TYR A 156 -10.05 10.34 20.03
N SER A 157 -10.67 11.04 19.06
CA SER A 157 -11.95 10.63 18.45
C SER A 157 -11.84 9.30 17.69
N LYS A 158 -10.67 8.97 17.13
CA LYS A 158 -10.40 7.69 16.46
C LYS A 158 -10.27 6.55 17.46
N THR A 159 -9.50 6.73 18.54
CA THR A 159 -9.37 5.73 19.61
C THR A 159 -10.71 5.50 20.30
N LEU A 160 -11.39 6.57 20.74
CA LEU A 160 -12.68 6.51 21.43
C LEU A 160 -13.74 5.78 20.57
N ARG A 161 -13.70 5.90 19.24
CA ARG A 161 -14.62 5.18 18.34
C ARG A 161 -14.49 3.66 18.46
N LEU A 162 -13.27 3.15 18.60
CA LEU A 162 -13.01 1.72 18.74
C LEU A 162 -13.42 1.22 20.14
N GLU A 163 -13.10 1.99 21.18
CA GLU A 163 -13.46 1.70 22.58
C GLU A 163 -14.98 1.72 22.84
N MET A 164 -15.70 2.62 22.16
CA MET A 164 -17.15 2.81 22.33
C MET A 164 -18.00 1.86 21.46
N MET A 165 -17.42 1.25 20.42
CA MET A 165 -18.15 0.37 19.49
C MET A 165 -18.82 -0.84 20.19
N PRO A 166 -18.17 -1.57 21.12
CA PRO A 166 -18.82 -2.66 21.88
C PRO A 166 -19.92 -2.19 22.83
N LEU A 167 -19.98 -0.89 23.13
CA LEU A 167 -20.99 -0.28 24.00
C LEU A 167 -22.22 0.25 23.23
N GLY A 168 -22.25 0.09 21.90
CA GLY A 168 -23.34 0.58 21.04
C GLY A 168 -23.38 2.10 20.85
N ILE A 169 -22.29 2.81 21.18
CA ILE A 169 -22.18 4.27 21.04
C ILE A 169 -21.35 4.58 19.80
N GLU A 170 -21.95 5.21 18.79
CA GLU A 170 -21.24 5.65 17.58
C GLU A 170 -20.47 6.95 17.86
N VAL A 171 -19.20 7.02 17.45
CA VAL A 171 -18.38 8.24 17.56
C VAL A 171 -18.12 8.80 16.15
N VAL A 172 -18.56 10.04 15.91
CA VAL A 172 -18.51 10.71 14.60
C VAL A 172 -17.66 11.98 14.70
N GLU A 173 -16.63 12.08 13.86
CA GLU A 173 -15.84 13.31 13.72
C GLU A 173 -16.40 14.14 12.56
N ILE A 174 -16.75 15.41 12.80
CA ILE A 174 -17.07 16.37 11.74
C ILE A 174 -15.78 17.11 11.37
N VAL A 175 -15.23 16.83 10.19
CA VAL A 175 -14.00 17.44 9.69
C VAL A 175 -14.34 18.76 9.00
N THR A 176 -14.45 19.81 9.81
CA THR A 176 -14.89 21.15 9.42
C THR A 176 -13.88 21.87 8.53
N GLY A 177 -14.31 22.29 7.34
CA GLY A 177 -13.60 23.25 6.47
C GLY A 177 -13.82 24.69 6.93
N PHE A 178 -13.87 25.63 5.98
CA PHE A 178 -14.16 27.04 6.29
C PHE A 178 -15.66 27.28 6.50
N VAL A 179 -16.01 27.91 7.62
CA VAL A 179 -17.38 28.26 8.02
C VAL A 179 -17.35 29.66 8.66
N GLN A 180 -18.18 30.58 8.15
CA GLN A 180 -18.24 31.99 8.56
C GLN A 180 -18.54 32.09 10.06
N SER A 181 -17.54 32.44 10.89
CA SER A 181 -17.72 32.43 12.34
C SER A 181 -16.80 33.39 13.09
N ASN A 182 -17.26 33.83 14.27
CA ASN A 182 -16.53 34.74 15.15
C ASN A 182 -15.42 34.04 15.97
N ILE A 183 -15.05 32.80 15.64
CA ILE A 183 -14.00 32.05 16.36
C ILE A 183 -12.61 32.67 16.18
N LEU A 184 -12.41 33.48 15.14
CA LEU A 184 -11.17 34.21 14.85
C LEU A 184 -11.11 35.59 15.52
N HIS A 185 -11.88 35.81 16.59
CA HIS A 185 -12.04 37.13 17.24
C HIS A 185 -10.73 37.73 17.77
N HIS A 186 -9.77 36.88 18.13
CA HIS A 186 -8.42 37.31 18.50
C HIS A 186 -7.56 37.42 17.24
N GLY A 187 -7.07 38.65 17.02
CA GLY A 187 -6.09 38.98 15.98
C GLY A 187 -4.80 38.19 16.14
N LEU A 188 -3.95 38.22 15.12
CA LEU A 188 -2.77 37.36 15.07
C LEU A 188 -1.66 37.93 15.97
N HIS A 189 -1.35 37.20 17.03
CA HIS A 189 -0.30 37.59 17.97
C HIS A 189 1.06 37.19 17.39
N ALA A 190 1.85 38.19 17.05
CA ALA A 190 3.23 38.05 16.60
C ALA A 190 4.01 39.17 17.29
N PRO A 191 4.96 38.85 18.20
CA PRO A 191 5.77 39.84 18.87
C PRO A 191 6.54 40.74 17.89
N GLU A 192 6.89 41.95 18.31
CA GLU A 192 7.65 42.91 17.49
C GLU A 192 9.04 42.42 17.07
N LYS A 193 9.54 41.34 17.70
CA LYS A 193 10.81 40.66 17.41
C LYS A 193 10.64 39.34 16.65
N SER A 194 9.42 38.99 16.22
CA SER A 194 9.17 37.74 15.50
C SER A 194 9.92 37.70 14.16
N LEU A 195 10.58 36.57 13.89
CA LEU A 195 11.24 36.28 12.61
C LEU A 195 10.30 36.40 11.39
N TYR A 196 8.99 36.32 11.62
CA TYR A 196 7.95 36.31 10.60
C TYR A 196 7.27 37.67 10.37
N LEU A 197 7.70 38.72 11.08
CA LEU A 197 7.13 40.06 10.96
C LEU A 197 7.05 40.61 9.52
N PRO A 198 8.04 40.40 8.60
CA PRO A 198 7.99 40.94 7.25
C PRO A 198 6.79 40.46 6.40
N ILE A 199 6.26 39.27 6.68
CA ILE A 199 5.12 38.69 5.94
C ILE A 199 3.79 38.78 6.72
N LYS A 200 3.74 39.53 7.84
CA LYS A 200 2.60 39.55 8.79
C LYS A 200 1.25 39.75 8.10
N SER A 201 1.12 40.85 7.36
CA SER A 201 -0.11 41.24 6.68
C SER A 201 -0.60 40.19 5.68
N THR A 202 0.30 39.49 4.98
CA THR A 202 -0.05 38.53 3.92
C THR A 202 -0.77 37.29 4.47
N VAL A 203 -0.35 36.79 5.64
CA VAL A 203 -0.98 35.62 6.27
C VAL A 203 -2.26 36.01 7.02
N GLU A 204 -2.30 37.21 7.62
CA GLU A 204 -3.52 37.80 8.17
C GLU A 204 -4.61 37.91 7.10
N ASP A 205 -4.29 38.48 5.93
CA ASP A 205 -5.16 38.53 4.74
C ASP A 205 -5.73 37.16 4.36
N VAL A 206 -4.87 36.13 4.31
CA VAL A 206 -5.31 34.77 3.95
C VAL A 206 -6.20 34.15 5.04
N LYS A 207 -5.95 34.44 6.33
CA LYS A 207 -6.78 34.01 7.46
C LYS A 207 -8.18 34.64 7.41
N TYR A 208 -8.28 35.95 7.17
CA TYR A 208 -9.56 36.65 7.11
C TYR A 208 -10.38 36.29 5.86
N ARG A 209 -9.76 36.32 4.67
CA ARG A 209 -10.42 35.89 3.41
C ARG A 209 -10.93 34.45 3.47
N GLY A 210 -10.26 33.57 4.23
CA GLY A 210 -10.72 32.20 4.48
C GLY A 210 -12.03 32.14 5.27
N ASN A 211 -12.26 33.06 6.20
CA ASN A 211 -13.51 33.14 6.96
C ASN A 211 -14.65 33.73 6.13
N GLU A 212 -14.37 34.79 5.37
CA GLU A 212 -15.33 35.45 4.46
C GLU A 212 -15.91 34.47 3.43
N ASN A 213 -15.04 33.69 2.79
CA ASN A 213 -15.40 32.65 1.81
C ASN A 213 -15.86 31.33 2.48
N GLY A 214 -16.13 31.33 3.78
CA GLY A 214 -16.66 30.19 4.50
C GLY A 214 -18.11 29.88 4.13
N MET A 215 -18.54 28.63 4.38
CA MET A 215 -19.96 28.27 4.32
C MET A 215 -20.71 28.99 5.45
N SER A 216 -21.98 29.38 5.25
CA SER A 216 -22.79 29.94 6.34
C SER A 216 -23.07 28.88 7.43
N PRO A 217 -23.07 29.23 8.73
CA PRO A 217 -23.25 28.26 9.81
C PRO A 217 -24.60 27.51 9.71
N HIS A 218 -25.65 28.19 9.24
CA HIS A 218 -26.98 27.59 9.07
C HIS A 218 -27.01 26.48 8.00
N ALA A 219 -26.38 26.70 6.84
CA ALA A 219 -26.28 25.69 5.79
C ALA A 219 -25.41 24.51 6.23
N TYR A 220 -24.28 24.81 6.87
CA TYR A 220 -23.38 23.83 7.47
C TYR A 220 -24.09 22.95 8.50
N ALA A 221 -24.74 23.56 9.50
CA ALA A 221 -25.46 22.86 10.56
C ALA A 221 -26.61 22.01 10.01
N THR A 222 -27.37 22.53 9.05
CA THR A 222 -28.46 21.79 8.39
C THR A 222 -27.94 20.53 7.69
N SER A 223 -26.82 20.62 6.94
CA SER A 223 -26.20 19.44 6.30
C SER A 223 -25.66 18.45 7.33
N VAL A 224 -24.95 18.93 8.36
CA VAL A 224 -24.37 18.11 9.43
C VAL A 224 -25.46 17.34 10.17
N VAL A 225 -26.54 18.01 10.62
CA VAL A 225 -27.66 17.33 11.30
C VAL A 225 -28.40 16.38 10.35
N ALA A 226 -28.65 16.76 9.10
CA ALA A 226 -29.28 15.87 8.12
C ALA A 226 -28.46 14.59 7.85
N LYS A 227 -27.14 14.62 8.02
CA LYS A 227 -26.29 13.41 8.00
C LYS A 227 -26.33 12.67 9.33
N LEU A 228 -26.23 13.37 10.47
CA LEU A 228 -26.25 12.79 11.83
C LEU A 228 -27.56 12.11 12.22
N MET A 229 -28.68 12.37 11.54
CA MET A 229 -29.95 11.67 11.78
C MET A 229 -30.07 10.32 11.04
N ARG A 230 -29.24 10.06 10.02
CA ARG A 230 -29.33 8.86 9.15
C ARG A 230 -29.17 7.54 9.93
N PRO A 231 -29.83 6.44 9.53
CA PRO A 231 -29.74 5.13 10.21
C PRO A 231 -28.30 4.72 10.53
N ARG A 232 -27.45 4.57 9.50
CA ARG A 232 -26.00 4.42 9.61
C ARG A 232 -25.32 5.75 9.26
N VAL A 233 -24.22 6.09 9.93
CA VAL A 233 -23.47 7.34 9.73
C VAL A 233 -21.99 7.04 9.46
N SER A 234 -21.35 7.84 8.62
CA SER A 234 -19.91 7.73 8.36
C SER A 234 -19.10 8.09 9.61
N PRO A 235 -18.05 7.32 9.99
CA PRO A 235 -17.12 7.65 11.07
C PRO A 235 -16.56 9.08 11.00
N GLU A 236 -16.36 9.59 9.78
CA GLU A 236 -15.97 10.97 9.50
C GLU A 236 -16.95 11.63 8.52
N ILE A 237 -17.41 12.84 8.85
CA ILE A 237 -18.22 13.70 7.98
C ILE A 237 -17.40 14.94 7.62
N TRP A 238 -16.98 15.05 6.37
CA TRP A 238 -16.28 16.22 5.87
C TRP A 238 -17.30 17.24 5.35
N GLU A 239 -17.30 18.46 5.92
CA GLU A 239 -18.31 19.49 5.66
C GLU A 239 -17.76 20.92 5.80
N GLY A 240 -18.46 21.89 5.19
CA GLY A 240 -18.01 23.29 5.10
C GLY A 240 -17.17 23.57 3.85
N ALA A 241 -16.85 24.84 3.61
CA ALA A 241 -16.18 25.26 2.38
C ALA A 241 -14.76 24.66 2.28
N LEU A 242 -14.39 24.25 1.05
CA LEU A 242 -13.17 23.53 0.69
C LEU A 242 -12.94 22.16 1.38
N ALA A 243 -13.77 21.71 2.34
CA ALA A 243 -13.51 20.47 3.10
C ALA A 243 -13.35 19.22 2.23
N ARG A 244 -14.17 19.07 1.17
CA ARG A 244 -14.08 17.94 0.23
C ARG A 244 -12.83 17.99 -0.65
N TRP A 245 -12.38 19.18 -1.04
CA TRP A 245 -11.15 19.38 -1.81
C TRP A 245 -9.91 19.13 -0.94
N LEU A 246 -9.90 19.65 0.30
CA LEU A 246 -8.83 19.40 1.26
C LEU A 246 -8.75 17.92 1.66
N ARG A 247 -9.88 17.19 1.69
CA ARG A 247 -9.87 15.72 1.82
C ARG A 247 -9.09 15.07 0.67
N PHE A 248 -9.39 15.40 -0.58
CA PHE A 248 -8.72 14.84 -1.74
C PHE A 248 -7.20 15.11 -1.68
N LEU A 249 -6.81 16.36 -1.44
CA LEU A 249 -5.40 16.76 -1.34
C LEU A 249 -4.67 16.02 -0.20
N VAL A 250 -5.27 15.91 0.99
CA VAL A 250 -4.64 15.20 2.13
C VAL A 250 -4.61 13.68 1.94
N THR A 251 -5.53 13.10 1.14
CA THR A 251 -5.60 11.64 0.94
C THR A 251 -4.65 11.16 -0.16
N PHE A 252 -4.46 11.95 -1.22
CA PHE A 252 -3.77 11.49 -2.44
C PHE A 252 -2.49 12.25 -2.80
N LEU A 253 -2.25 13.44 -2.23
CA LEU A 253 -1.10 14.26 -2.60
C LEU A 253 0.12 13.96 -1.72
N PRO A 254 1.32 13.70 -2.28
CA PRO A 254 2.53 13.50 -1.50
C PRO A 254 2.82 14.68 -0.57
N LEU A 255 3.28 14.39 0.66
CA LEU A 255 3.52 15.41 1.71
C LEU A 255 4.42 16.56 1.23
N GLN A 256 5.43 16.28 0.41
CA GLN A 256 6.31 17.29 -0.18
C GLN A 256 5.56 18.26 -1.10
N LEU A 257 4.66 17.75 -1.96
CA LEU A 257 3.86 18.58 -2.86
C LEU A 257 2.78 19.35 -2.09
N LEU A 258 2.15 18.75 -1.09
CA LEU A 258 1.24 19.45 -0.19
C LEU A 258 1.95 20.61 0.53
N ASN A 259 3.15 20.37 1.06
CA ASN A 259 3.97 21.41 1.69
C ASN A 259 4.36 22.51 0.71
N TRP A 260 4.72 22.18 -0.53
CA TRP A 260 5.04 23.17 -1.58
C TRP A 260 3.83 24.03 -1.97
N ILE A 261 2.64 23.42 -2.14
CA ILE A 261 1.40 24.15 -2.40
C ILE A 261 1.10 25.12 -1.26
N LEU A 262 1.20 24.66 0.00
CA LEU A 262 0.94 25.51 1.17
C LEU A 262 1.99 26.62 1.31
N PHE A 263 3.26 26.33 1.08
CA PHE A 263 4.36 27.31 1.07
C PHE A 263 4.10 28.46 0.07
N ARG A 264 3.75 28.11 -1.18
CA ARG A 264 3.33 29.08 -2.21
C ARG A 264 2.04 29.81 -1.83
N ARG A 265 1.04 29.09 -1.30
CA ARG A 265 -0.29 29.64 -0.98
C ARG A 265 -0.29 30.63 0.18
N PHE A 266 0.67 30.53 1.10
CA PHE A 266 0.90 31.47 2.20
C PHE A 266 2.04 32.47 1.93
N LYS A 267 2.70 32.40 0.76
CA LYS A 267 3.86 33.21 0.36
C LYS A 267 4.96 33.25 1.42
N LEU A 268 5.45 32.08 1.83
CA LEU A 268 6.51 31.95 2.84
C LEU A 268 7.92 32.23 2.28
N ASP A 269 8.00 32.97 1.16
CA ASP A 269 9.21 33.33 0.43
C ASP A 269 10.01 34.43 1.18
N LEU A 270 10.50 34.11 2.37
CA LEU A 270 11.38 34.98 3.17
C LEU A 270 12.83 34.89 2.68
N GLU A 271 13.33 35.97 2.08
CA GLU A 271 14.75 36.10 1.73
C GLU A 271 15.62 36.16 2.99
N LYS A 272 16.79 35.50 2.97
CA LYS A 272 17.74 35.50 4.10
C LYS A 272 18.25 36.88 4.52
N GLY A 273 18.11 37.90 3.67
CA GLY A 273 18.46 39.29 3.97
C GLY A 273 17.31 40.13 4.55
N GLN A 274 16.07 39.64 4.53
CA GLN A 274 14.89 40.36 5.07
C GLN A 274 14.52 39.92 6.50
N VAL A 275 15.02 38.77 6.96
CA VAL A 275 14.98 38.39 8.37
C VAL A 275 15.92 39.35 9.13
N GLN A 276 15.40 40.09 10.11
CA GLN A 276 16.22 41.03 10.87
C GLN A 276 17.38 40.28 11.57
N PRO A 277 18.62 40.81 11.53
CA PRO A 277 19.75 40.24 12.26
C PRO A 277 19.65 40.60 13.76
N GLY A 278 18.63 40.06 14.42
CA GLY A 278 18.36 40.23 15.85
C GLY A 278 17.99 38.87 16.46
N THR A 279 18.64 38.53 17.58
CA THR A 279 18.44 37.30 18.37
C THR A 279 18.93 35.98 17.76
N ALA A 280 20.10 35.97 17.12
CA ALA A 280 20.92 34.75 17.06
C ALA A 280 21.43 34.34 18.47
N ASP A 281 21.62 35.33 19.36
CA ASP A 281 22.24 35.16 20.69
C ASP A 281 21.26 34.89 21.85
N LEU A 282 19.97 34.61 21.58
CA LEU A 282 18.98 34.24 22.62
C LEU A 282 18.74 32.73 22.78
N PHE A 283 19.72 31.91 22.40
CA PHE A 283 19.92 30.62 23.06
C PHE A 283 21.14 30.71 23.98
N PRO A 284 20.96 30.98 25.29
CA PRO A 284 22.04 30.89 26.26
C PRO A 284 22.44 29.41 26.42
N LEU A 285 23.36 28.94 25.58
CA LEU A 285 24.11 27.71 25.79
C LEU A 285 24.95 27.86 27.06
N GLN A 286 24.33 27.58 28.21
CA GLN A 286 25.00 27.54 29.50
C GLN A 286 26.03 26.40 29.52
N ARG A 287 27.24 26.71 29.06
CA ARG A 287 28.46 25.99 29.41
C ARG A 287 28.74 26.20 30.90
N ALA A 288 27.97 25.53 31.75
CA ALA A 288 28.09 25.57 33.20
C ALA A 288 29.37 24.87 33.68
N ARG A 289 30.53 25.53 33.49
CA ARG A 289 31.76 25.27 34.25
C ARG A 289 31.78 26.23 35.44
N GLY A 290 31.56 25.72 36.65
CA GLY A 290 31.82 26.47 37.89
C GLY A 290 30.66 26.55 38.87
N ASN A 291 30.62 25.57 39.77
CA ASN A 291 30.24 25.66 41.19
C ASN A 291 29.26 26.78 41.64
N VAL A 292 28.01 26.39 41.93
CA VAL A 292 27.29 26.84 43.12
C VAL A 292 26.81 25.59 43.87
N GLN A 293 26.80 25.65 45.20
CA GLN A 293 26.84 24.47 46.07
C GLN A 293 25.72 24.52 47.11
N VAL A 294 24.82 23.51 47.12
CA VAL A 294 23.82 23.32 48.17
C VAL A 294 23.82 21.84 48.61
N GLN A 295 24.29 21.65 49.85
CA GLN A 295 24.18 20.49 50.74
C GLN A 295 23.63 19.17 50.15
N LEU A 296 24.56 18.27 49.79
CA LEU A 296 24.45 16.87 50.22
C LEU A 296 25.20 16.73 51.55
N ASP A 297 24.58 16.09 52.54
CA ASP A 297 25.22 15.89 53.84
C ASP A 297 26.10 14.62 53.85
N LYS A 298 27.08 14.62 54.76
CA LYS A 298 27.97 13.53 55.27
C LYS A 298 27.59 12.08 54.89
N ALA A 299 28.50 11.11 54.70
CA ALA A 299 29.98 11.00 54.60
C ALA A 299 30.27 9.51 54.20
N GLN A 300 31.49 8.93 54.05
CA GLN A 300 32.87 9.36 54.22
C GLN A 300 33.78 8.42 53.37
N THR A 301 34.97 8.89 52.95
CA THR A 301 36.19 8.13 52.59
C THR A 301 36.13 6.62 52.21
N GLY A 302 36.61 6.27 51.01
CA GLY A 302 37.23 4.95 50.71
C GLY A 302 38.68 4.89 51.23
N PRO A 303 39.64 4.15 50.60
CA PRO A 303 39.58 3.37 49.35
C PRO A 303 40.23 1.95 49.51
N VAL A 304 40.98 1.50 48.48
CA VAL A 304 41.93 0.35 48.39
C VAL A 304 41.46 -0.79 47.46
N ALA A 305 42.42 -1.46 46.82
CA ALA A 305 42.28 -2.48 45.78
C ALA A 305 43.23 -3.68 46.02
N CYS A 306 43.22 -4.63 45.08
CA CYS A 306 44.11 -5.80 44.95
C CYS A 306 43.84 -7.05 45.83
N ASP A 307 43.36 -8.08 45.12
CA ASP A 307 43.97 -9.41 44.97
C ASP A 307 43.74 -10.58 45.95
N SER A 308 43.56 -11.73 45.28
CA SER A 308 44.03 -13.09 45.62
C SER A 308 43.26 -14.02 46.59
N SER A 309 42.74 -15.09 45.98
CA SER A 309 42.77 -16.51 46.43
C SER A 309 42.00 -17.01 47.66
N SER A 310 41.33 -18.16 47.44
CA SER A 310 40.88 -19.18 48.42
C SER A 310 39.90 -18.74 49.52
N LEU A 311 38.77 -19.43 49.73
CA LEU A 311 38.74 -20.81 50.26
C LEU A 311 37.56 -21.65 49.72
N ARG A 312 37.38 -22.86 50.29
CA ARG A 312 36.46 -23.93 49.87
C ARG A 312 35.61 -24.42 51.07
N GLU A 313 34.60 -25.24 50.75
CA GLU A 313 33.79 -26.07 51.67
C GLU A 313 32.82 -25.32 52.63
N GLU A 314 31.55 -25.73 52.82
CA GLU A 314 30.70 -26.63 52.00
C GLU A 314 29.31 -25.96 51.70
N GLU A 315 28.07 -26.47 51.87
CA GLU A 315 27.50 -27.69 52.47
C GLU A 315 26.22 -28.17 51.73
N HIS A 316 25.55 -29.17 52.32
CA HIS A 316 24.25 -29.83 52.08
C HIS A 316 23.03 -28.97 51.62
N THR A 317 21.92 -29.51 51.08
CA THR A 317 21.53 -30.84 50.51
C THR A 317 20.26 -30.71 49.61
N PRO A 318 19.92 -31.70 48.73
CA PRO A 318 18.74 -31.66 47.85
C PRO A 318 17.69 -32.80 48.04
N SER A 319 16.61 -32.74 47.24
CA SER A 319 15.54 -33.77 47.04
C SER A 319 14.42 -33.83 48.11
N PRO A 320 13.17 -34.22 47.76
CA PRO A 320 12.83 -35.63 47.52
C PRO A 320 11.90 -35.95 46.32
N TYR A 321 12.19 -37.06 45.62
CA TYR A 321 11.30 -38.15 45.08
C TYR A 321 9.99 -37.81 44.29
N GLU A 322 9.38 -38.70 43.49
CA GLU A 322 9.32 -40.18 43.51
C GLU A 322 9.08 -40.84 42.12
N HIS A 323 9.10 -42.18 42.02
CA HIS A 323 9.00 -42.99 40.78
C HIS A 323 8.26 -44.33 41.07
N VAL A 324 8.39 -45.38 40.21
CA VAL A 324 7.93 -46.80 40.40
C VAL A 324 6.43 -47.06 40.11
N SER A 325 5.95 -47.51 38.92
CA SER A 325 6.04 -48.86 38.26
C SER A 325 4.60 -49.36 37.86
N HIS A 326 4.24 -50.56 37.36
CA HIS A 326 4.94 -51.82 36.96
C HIS A 326 4.06 -52.70 36.00
N GLY A 327 4.60 -53.16 34.86
CA GLY A 327 4.30 -54.48 34.24
C GLY A 327 2.92 -54.76 33.59
N THR A 328 2.65 -55.92 32.94
CA THR A 328 3.53 -56.99 32.40
C THR A 328 2.72 -57.97 31.51
N SER A 329 3.25 -58.35 30.33
CA SER A 329 3.07 -59.62 29.56
C SER A 329 3.13 -59.34 28.03
N SER A 330 3.77 -60.10 27.12
CA SER A 330 4.43 -61.43 27.07
C SER A 330 3.61 -62.64 26.57
N THR A 331 3.64 -62.89 25.25
CA THR A 331 3.87 -64.24 24.66
C THR A 331 4.30 -64.16 23.19
N THR A 332 5.32 -64.94 22.82
CA THR A 332 5.60 -65.39 21.43
C THR A 332 4.76 -66.67 21.14
N THR A 333 4.74 -67.41 20.03
CA THR A 333 5.67 -67.80 18.92
C THR A 333 4.81 -68.71 17.96
N PRO A 334 5.32 -69.50 16.97
CA PRO A 334 6.19 -69.23 15.81
C PRO A 334 5.67 -69.84 14.45
N ALA A 335 6.42 -69.57 13.35
CA ALA A 335 6.76 -70.45 12.20
C ALA A 335 5.69 -71.18 11.32
N GLY A 336 5.91 -71.14 9.99
CA GLY A 336 5.30 -72.05 9.00
C GLY A 336 5.49 -71.59 7.53
N PRO A 337 6.32 -72.26 6.69
CA PRO A 337 6.57 -71.89 5.28
C PRO A 337 5.92 -72.91 4.28
N PRO A 338 6.29 -73.04 2.99
CA PRO A 338 5.52 -72.42 1.90
C PRO A 338 4.97 -73.40 0.83
N GLN A 339 3.86 -73.04 0.17
CA GLN A 339 3.28 -73.61 -1.06
C GLN A 339 2.03 -72.78 -1.45
N ASP A 340 1.61 -72.58 -2.70
CA ASP A 340 2.25 -72.83 -4.00
C ASP A 340 1.70 -71.86 -5.10
N LEU A 341 2.20 -71.96 -6.34
CA LEU A 341 1.94 -71.06 -7.48
C LEU A 341 0.48 -70.98 -8.00
N ALA A 342 0.04 -69.78 -8.42
CA ALA A 342 -0.89 -69.55 -9.55
C ALA A 342 -0.93 -68.06 -10.01
N ASP A 343 -1.21 -67.82 -11.30
CA ASP A 343 -1.15 -66.52 -11.97
C ASP A 343 -2.14 -65.44 -11.48
N SER A 344 -1.70 -64.18 -11.47
CA SER A 344 -2.48 -63.05 -12.00
C SER A 344 -1.64 -61.78 -12.21
N SER A 345 -2.10 -60.91 -13.12
CA SER A 345 -1.44 -59.67 -13.56
C SER A 345 -1.15 -58.69 -12.42
N PRO A 346 -0.11 -57.82 -12.53
CA PRO A 346 0.16 -56.78 -11.54
C PRO A 346 -1.00 -55.78 -11.46
N GLN A 347 -1.83 -55.91 -10.43
CA GLN A 347 -2.83 -54.89 -10.10
C GLN A 347 -2.12 -53.62 -9.63
N PHE A 348 -2.44 -52.48 -10.25
CA PHE A 348 -1.95 -51.18 -9.80
C PHE A 348 -2.48 -50.86 -8.40
N SER A 349 -1.63 -51.00 -7.39
CA SER A 349 -1.89 -50.56 -6.03
C SER A 349 -1.77 -49.04 -5.92
N SER A 350 -2.87 -48.35 -6.21
CA SER A 350 -2.99 -46.89 -6.09
C SER A 350 -2.50 -46.38 -4.72
N PRO A 351 -1.72 -45.28 -4.66
CA PRO A 351 -1.44 -44.59 -3.41
C PRO A 351 -2.73 -44.24 -2.66
N ARG A 352 -2.76 -44.50 -1.35
CA ARG A 352 -3.97 -44.35 -0.53
C ARG A 352 -4.22 -42.88 -0.21
N PHE A 353 -5.20 -42.27 -0.88
CA PHE A 353 -5.71 -40.93 -0.58
C PHE A 353 -6.26 -40.86 0.86
N ALA A 354 -5.47 -40.32 1.79
CA ALA A 354 -5.84 -40.15 3.18
C ALA A 354 -6.48 -38.77 3.44
N GLY A 355 -7.69 -38.54 2.89
CA GLY A 355 -8.60 -37.54 3.47
C GLY A 355 -9.05 -36.32 2.64
N GLN A 356 -8.82 -36.25 1.31
CA GLN A 356 -9.49 -35.24 0.47
C GLN A 356 -9.49 -35.53 -1.06
N GLN A 357 -10.26 -36.53 -1.52
CA GLN A 357 -10.51 -36.70 -2.97
C GLN A 357 -11.55 -35.69 -3.49
N ARG A 358 -11.10 -34.53 -3.98
CA ARG A 358 -11.93 -33.56 -4.73
C ARG A 358 -12.04 -33.86 -6.24
N PHE A 359 -11.06 -34.55 -6.82
CA PHE A 359 -10.98 -34.84 -8.26
C PHE A 359 -10.53 -36.28 -8.50
N THR A 360 -10.96 -36.88 -9.60
CA THR A 360 -10.48 -38.22 -10.02
C THR A 360 -9.04 -38.14 -10.57
N PRO A 361 -8.26 -39.24 -10.56
CA PRO A 361 -6.91 -39.24 -11.12
C PRO A 361 -6.83 -38.79 -12.58
N GLN A 362 -7.87 -39.08 -13.38
CA GLN A 362 -7.98 -38.62 -14.77
C GLN A 362 -8.21 -37.11 -14.87
N GLN A 363 -9.06 -36.54 -14.01
CA GLN A 363 -9.26 -35.08 -13.92
C GLN A 363 -7.98 -34.37 -13.46
N VAL A 364 -7.20 -34.99 -12.55
CA VAL A 364 -5.89 -34.47 -12.13
C VAL A 364 -4.89 -34.46 -13.28
N GLU A 365 -4.74 -35.54 -14.06
CA GLU A 365 -3.81 -35.54 -15.21
C GLU A 365 -4.26 -34.57 -16.32
N LEU A 366 -5.57 -34.41 -16.56
CA LEU A 366 -6.11 -33.39 -17.47
C LEU A 366 -5.81 -31.96 -17.00
N LEU A 367 -6.02 -31.65 -15.72
CA LEU A 367 -5.75 -30.32 -15.16
C LEU A 367 -4.25 -30.01 -15.09
N LEU A 368 -3.40 -30.99 -14.78
CA LEU A 368 -1.94 -30.83 -14.87
C LEU A 368 -1.49 -30.59 -16.32
N THR A 369 -2.05 -31.32 -17.29
CA THR A 369 -1.76 -31.11 -18.72
C THR A 369 -2.19 -29.70 -19.15
N SER A 370 -3.40 -29.28 -18.78
CA SER A 370 -3.91 -27.93 -19.06
C SER A 370 -3.07 -26.82 -18.40
N TYR A 371 -2.48 -27.04 -17.23
CA TYR A 371 -1.50 -26.10 -16.66
C TYR A 371 -0.30 -25.90 -17.60
N PHE A 372 0.27 -26.99 -18.11
CA PHE A 372 1.43 -26.97 -19.01
C PHE A 372 1.14 -26.48 -20.43
N ASP A 373 -0.13 -26.47 -20.85
CA ASP A 373 -0.56 -26.00 -22.17
C ASP A 373 -1.07 -24.55 -22.15
N ASN A 374 -1.73 -24.13 -21.06
CA ASN A 374 -2.47 -22.86 -21.01
C ASN A 374 -1.93 -21.85 -19.99
N LEU A 375 -1.24 -22.26 -18.92
CA LEU A 375 -0.87 -21.38 -17.78
C LEU A 375 0.64 -21.21 -17.60
N GLN A 376 1.44 -22.21 -17.99
CA GLN A 376 2.86 -22.22 -17.64
C GLN A 376 3.65 -21.05 -18.27
N ASP A 377 3.33 -20.59 -19.48
CA ASP A 377 4.15 -19.58 -20.15
C ASP A 377 4.04 -18.17 -19.51
N ALA A 378 2.98 -17.92 -18.73
CA ALA A 378 2.94 -16.78 -17.82
C ALA A 378 4.03 -16.89 -16.74
N ASN A 379 4.23 -18.11 -16.20
CA ASN A 379 5.06 -18.37 -15.03
C ASN A 379 5.92 -19.65 -15.13
N PRO A 380 6.93 -19.69 -16.04
CA PRO A 380 7.66 -20.92 -16.39
C PRO A 380 8.68 -21.39 -15.33
N ILE A 381 8.18 -21.98 -14.25
CA ILE A 381 8.98 -22.52 -13.12
C ILE A 381 9.27 -24.03 -13.16
N PHE A 382 8.91 -24.71 -14.26
CA PHE A 382 9.16 -26.14 -14.46
C PHE A 382 9.69 -26.43 -15.87
N SER A 383 10.46 -27.51 -16.00
CA SER A 383 10.47 -28.28 -17.25
C SER A 383 9.24 -29.20 -17.30
N LYS A 384 8.45 -29.09 -18.37
CA LYS A 384 7.27 -29.93 -18.64
C LYS A 384 7.62 -31.42 -18.62
N GLU A 385 8.73 -31.80 -19.28
CA GLU A 385 9.19 -33.18 -19.31
C GLU A 385 9.68 -33.67 -17.95
N ALA A 386 10.46 -32.86 -17.22
CA ALA A 386 11.02 -33.27 -15.93
C ALA A 386 9.93 -33.41 -14.87
N PHE A 387 8.98 -32.47 -14.82
CA PHE A 387 7.84 -32.54 -13.91
C PHE A 387 6.92 -33.71 -14.24
N LEU A 388 6.51 -33.90 -15.50
CA LEU A 388 5.63 -35.02 -15.86
C LEU A 388 6.30 -36.39 -15.63
N ARG A 389 7.62 -36.48 -15.80
CA ARG A 389 8.41 -37.67 -15.42
C ARG A 389 8.39 -37.90 -13.92
N ARG A 390 8.72 -36.89 -13.10
CA ARG A 390 8.68 -36.98 -11.63
C ARG A 390 7.27 -37.30 -11.11
N TYR A 391 6.23 -36.69 -11.67
CA TYR A 391 4.83 -36.96 -11.34
C TYR A 391 4.46 -38.43 -11.61
N ARG A 392 4.78 -38.96 -12.79
CA ARG A 392 4.55 -40.37 -13.15
C ARG A 392 5.36 -41.37 -12.31
N SER A 393 6.47 -40.93 -11.71
CA SER A 393 7.26 -41.71 -10.75
C SER A 393 6.89 -41.47 -9.28
N SER A 394 5.83 -40.69 -8.98
CA SER A 394 5.43 -40.31 -7.61
C SER A 394 6.51 -39.56 -6.81
N LEU A 395 7.37 -38.80 -7.51
CA LEU A 395 8.47 -37.99 -6.96
C LEU A 395 8.15 -36.48 -6.90
N CYS A 396 6.87 -36.13 -6.80
CA CYS A 396 6.39 -34.75 -6.62
C CYS A 396 5.56 -34.66 -5.33
N ALA A 397 5.69 -33.57 -4.57
CA ALA A 397 4.91 -33.38 -3.35
C ALA A 397 3.39 -33.28 -3.64
N GLU A 398 2.56 -34.03 -2.89
CA GLU A 398 1.09 -34.03 -3.03
C GLU A 398 0.51 -32.61 -2.89
N ASP A 399 1.01 -31.86 -1.91
CA ASP A 399 0.72 -30.44 -1.67
C ASP A 399 0.95 -29.54 -2.89
N LEU A 400 2.00 -29.78 -3.67
CA LEU A 400 2.32 -29.02 -4.88
C LEU A 400 1.35 -29.39 -6.01
N ILE A 401 1.08 -30.68 -6.20
CA ILE A 401 0.12 -31.19 -7.19
C ILE A 401 -1.27 -30.59 -6.91
N SER A 402 -1.74 -30.69 -5.66
CA SER A 402 -3.01 -30.12 -5.19
C SER A 402 -3.10 -28.61 -5.46
N THR A 403 -2.02 -27.87 -5.16
CA THR A 403 -1.96 -26.42 -5.42
C THR A 403 -2.06 -26.09 -6.92
N ILE A 404 -1.34 -26.80 -7.80
CA ILE A 404 -1.41 -26.61 -9.26
C ILE A 404 -2.81 -26.93 -9.78
N VAL A 405 -3.38 -28.07 -9.38
CA VAL A 405 -4.71 -28.55 -9.80
C VAL A 405 -5.81 -27.55 -9.42
N ILE A 406 -5.82 -27.08 -8.17
CA ILE A 406 -6.84 -26.15 -7.67
C ILE A 406 -6.72 -24.77 -8.34
N ILE A 407 -5.50 -24.23 -8.49
CA ILE A 407 -5.27 -22.96 -9.20
C ILE A 407 -5.71 -23.08 -10.67
N THR A 408 -5.34 -24.17 -11.35
CA THR A 408 -5.67 -24.37 -12.76
C THR A 408 -7.17 -24.50 -12.96
N ALA A 409 -7.86 -25.35 -12.18
CA ALA A 409 -9.30 -25.50 -12.24
C ALA A 409 -10.03 -24.17 -12.00
N LYS A 410 -9.52 -23.34 -11.08
CA LYS A 410 -10.10 -22.02 -10.79
C LYS A 410 -9.93 -21.02 -11.93
N LEU A 411 -8.82 -21.08 -12.67
CA LEU A 411 -8.51 -20.16 -13.78
C LEU A 411 -9.12 -20.59 -15.12
N THR A 412 -9.24 -21.91 -15.37
CA THR A 412 -9.91 -22.44 -16.58
C THR A 412 -11.44 -22.54 -16.43
N GLY A 413 -11.98 -22.27 -15.24
CA GLY A 413 -13.41 -22.43 -14.95
C GLY A 413 -13.86 -23.89 -14.84
N PHE A 414 -12.93 -24.84 -14.68
CA PHE A 414 -13.26 -26.26 -14.58
C PHE A 414 -13.89 -26.61 -13.22
N THR A 415 -15.21 -26.74 -13.22
CA THR A 415 -16.00 -27.30 -12.11
C THR A 415 -16.67 -28.59 -12.55
N ALA A 416 -16.62 -29.65 -11.74
CA ALA A 416 -17.39 -30.87 -12.02
C ALA A 416 -18.88 -30.70 -11.69
N ASN A 417 -19.19 -29.96 -10.61
CA ASN A 417 -20.55 -29.61 -10.15
C ASN A 417 -20.56 -28.17 -9.58
N GLU A 418 -21.74 -27.59 -9.35
CA GLU A 418 -21.86 -26.24 -8.76
C GLU A 418 -21.34 -26.15 -7.31
N GLU A 419 -21.52 -27.20 -6.51
CA GLU A 419 -21.01 -27.28 -5.12
C GLU A 419 -19.47 -27.21 -5.07
N ASP A 420 -18.79 -27.68 -6.13
CA ASP A 420 -17.34 -27.66 -6.22
C ASP A 420 -16.77 -26.24 -6.26
N LEU A 421 -17.52 -25.23 -6.74
CA LEU A 421 -17.02 -23.86 -6.79
C LEU A 421 -16.81 -23.27 -5.38
N GLN A 422 -17.71 -23.59 -4.43
CA GLN A 422 -17.53 -23.21 -3.03
C GLN A 422 -16.46 -24.07 -2.35
N SER A 423 -16.39 -25.36 -2.68
CA SER A 423 -15.34 -26.27 -2.19
C SER A 423 -13.93 -25.83 -2.63
N LEU A 424 -13.78 -25.34 -3.87
CA LEU A 424 -12.55 -24.82 -4.45
C LEU A 424 -12.14 -23.49 -3.82
N ASN A 425 -13.09 -22.56 -3.60
CA ASN A 425 -12.82 -21.32 -2.88
C ASN A 425 -12.30 -21.63 -1.46
N THR A 426 -13.01 -22.46 -0.70
CA THR A 426 -12.60 -22.87 0.66
C THR A 426 -11.24 -23.59 0.67
N GLY A 427 -10.91 -24.35 -0.39
CA GLY A 427 -9.59 -24.97 -0.56
C GLY A 427 -8.47 -23.96 -0.84
N LEU A 428 -8.72 -22.95 -1.67
CA LEU A 428 -7.79 -21.84 -1.91
C LEU A 428 -7.61 -20.98 -0.68
N ASP A 429 -8.70 -20.65 0.03
CA ASP A 429 -8.66 -19.87 1.26
C ASP A 429 -7.83 -20.58 2.33
N LEU A 430 -7.98 -21.91 2.47
CA LEU A 430 -7.15 -22.73 3.37
C LEU A 430 -5.66 -22.75 2.97
N LEU A 431 -5.36 -22.90 1.67
CA LEU A 431 -3.99 -22.86 1.17
C LEU A 431 -3.33 -21.49 1.37
N LEU A 432 -4.08 -20.40 1.13
CA LEU A 432 -3.61 -19.02 1.32
C LEU A 432 -3.50 -18.66 2.81
N SER A 433 -4.40 -19.15 3.67
CA SER A 433 -4.33 -18.94 5.12
C SER A 433 -3.27 -19.80 5.81
N SER A 434 -2.75 -20.84 5.16
CA SER A 434 -1.78 -21.75 5.79
C SER A 434 -0.49 -21.04 6.21
N SER A 435 -0.21 -21.04 7.52
CA SER A 435 1.02 -20.48 8.13
C SER A 435 2.24 -21.39 7.96
N LEU A 436 2.16 -22.44 7.14
CA LEU A 436 3.25 -23.41 6.91
C LEU A 436 4.52 -22.79 6.28
N LEU A 437 4.44 -21.53 5.83
CA LEU A 437 5.59 -20.71 5.43
C LEU A 437 6.28 -19.98 6.61
N GLU A 438 5.71 -20.03 7.80
CA GLU A 438 6.16 -19.38 9.04
C GLU A 438 6.72 -20.42 10.02
N ASP A 439 6.01 -21.53 10.22
CA ASP A 439 6.31 -22.51 11.27
C ASP A 439 7.42 -23.52 10.86
N ASP A 440 7.30 -24.20 9.71
CA ASP A 440 8.23 -25.27 9.29
C ASP A 440 9.63 -24.74 8.89
N LEU A 441 9.74 -23.45 8.55
CA LEU A 441 10.94 -22.86 7.93
C LEU A 441 11.86 -22.15 8.91
N VAL A 442 11.63 -22.28 10.23
CA VAL A 442 12.56 -21.75 11.24
C VAL A 442 13.84 -22.60 11.30
N GLY A 443 13.74 -23.91 11.08
CA GLY A 443 14.87 -24.86 11.06
C GLY A 443 15.52 -25.01 9.68
N ASP A 444 14.95 -25.88 8.85
CA ASP A 444 15.62 -26.51 7.70
C ASP A 444 15.53 -25.72 6.37
N ALA A 445 16.32 -26.16 5.38
CA ALA A 445 16.26 -25.64 4.02
C ALA A 445 15.03 -26.20 3.27
N PRO A 446 14.17 -25.35 2.66
CA PRO A 446 12.97 -25.78 1.95
C PRO A 446 13.29 -26.65 0.73
N SER A 447 12.53 -27.72 0.53
CA SER A 447 12.59 -28.49 -0.71
C SER A 447 12.13 -27.68 -1.92
N LEU A 448 12.64 -28.05 -3.10
CA LEU A 448 12.30 -27.43 -4.39
C LEU A 448 10.78 -27.36 -4.62
N ASP A 449 10.04 -28.40 -4.24
CA ASP A 449 8.59 -28.47 -4.43
C ASP A 449 7.80 -27.62 -3.42
N GLN A 450 8.24 -27.53 -2.16
CA GLN A 450 7.68 -26.60 -1.17
C GLN A 450 7.90 -25.14 -1.60
N PHE A 451 9.09 -24.82 -2.13
CA PHE A 451 9.39 -23.49 -2.64
C PHE A 451 8.53 -23.15 -3.87
N ARG A 452 8.39 -24.07 -4.83
CA ARG A 452 7.47 -23.92 -5.97
C ARG A 452 6.03 -23.65 -5.53
N LYS A 453 5.52 -24.38 -4.53
CA LYS A 453 4.19 -24.14 -3.93
C LYS A 453 4.07 -22.72 -3.38
N ALA A 454 5.03 -22.30 -2.56
CA ALA A 454 5.06 -20.96 -1.95
C ALA A 454 5.07 -19.83 -2.99
N TYR A 455 5.85 -19.98 -4.06
CA TYR A 455 5.93 -19.02 -5.14
C TYR A 455 4.67 -19.00 -6.03
N LEU A 456 4.08 -20.16 -6.36
CA LEU A 456 2.80 -20.22 -7.07
C LEU A 456 1.68 -19.50 -6.31
N LEU A 457 1.60 -19.68 -4.99
CA LEU A 457 0.63 -18.98 -4.15
C LEU A 457 0.90 -17.45 -4.13
N ALA A 458 2.16 -17.01 -4.12
CA ALA A 458 2.50 -15.58 -4.20
C ALA A 458 2.13 -14.95 -5.55
N PHE A 459 2.38 -15.66 -6.66
CA PHE A 459 1.97 -15.24 -8.01
C PHE A 459 0.43 -15.17 -8.14
N TYR A 460 -0.29 -16.17 -7.63
CA TYR A 460 -1.74 -16.22 -7.68
C TYR A 460 -2.39 -15.13 -6.81
N GLU A 461 -1.92 -14.96 -5.57
CA GLU A 461 -2.46 -13.94 -4.65
C GLU A 461 -2.23 -12.51 -5.18
N PHE A 462 -1.08 -12.23 -5.81
CA PHE A 462 -0.83 -10.93 -6.45
C PHE A 462 -1.81 -10.61 -7.59
N HIS A 463 -2.17 -11.61 -8.40
CA HIS A 463 -3.05 -11.41 -9.57
C HIS A 463 -4.55 -11.54 -9.28
N GLN A 464 -4.94 -12.17 -8.18
CA GLN A 464 -6.35 -12.30 -7.78
C GLN A 464 -6.74 -11.45 -6.56
N PHE A 465 -5.81 -11.16 -5.65
CA PHE A 465 -6.03 -10.38 -4.42
C PHE A 465 -4.93 -9.31 -4.19
N PRO A 466 -4.65 -8.42 -5.17
CA PRO A 466 -3.59 -7.41 -5.05
C PRO A 466 -3.81 -6.50 -3.84
N GLY A 467 -2.79 -6.42 -2.98
CA GLY A 467 -2.83 -5.65 -1.74
C GLY A 467 -1.74 -6.06 -0.76
N HIS A 468 -1.92 -5.68 0.51
CA HIS A 468 -0.88 -5.83 1.53
C HIS A 468 -0.42 -7.28 1.77
N HIS A 469 -1.36 -8.24 1.79
CA HIS A 469 -1.03 -9.65 2.02
C HIS A 469 -0.19 -10.23 0.86
N ALA A 470 -0.55 -9.94 -0.39
CA ALA A 470 0.23 -10.34 -1.56
C ALA A 470 1.67 -9.77 -1.53
N TRP A 471 1.83 -8.48 -1.21
CA TRP A 471 3.16 -7.87 -1.05
C TRP A 471 3.96 -8.48 0.11
N LEU A 472 3.31 -8.83 1.22
CA LEU A 472 3.96 -9.55 2.32
C LEU A 472 4.40 -10.96 1.88
N ARG A 473 3.60 -11.71 1.11
CA ARG A 473 3.97 -13.05 0.63
C ARG A 473 5.11 -12.99 -0.39
N ILE A 474 5.05 -12.08 -1.37
CA ILE A 474 6.16 -11.82 -2.30
C ILE A 474 7.44 -11.51 -1.51
N GLY A 475 7.38 -10.57 -0.57
CA GLY A 475 8.55 -10.21 0.23
C GLY A 475 9.09 -11.34 1.11
N ARG A 476 8.24 -12.26 1.58
CA ARG A 476 8.67 -13.49 2.28
C ARG A 476 9.41 -14.43 1.32
N VAL A 477 8.86 -14.70 0.15
CA VAL A 477 9.50 -15.56 -0.87
C VAL A 477 10.83 -14.97 -1.34
N THR A 478 10.92 -13.66 -1.57
CA THR A 478 12.17 -12.98 -1.94
C THR A 478 13.22 -13.05 -0.83
N ARG A 479 12.85 -12.84 0.44
CA ARG A 479 13.79 -13.00 1.57
C ARG A 479 14.22 -14.47 1.76
N MET A 480 13.33 -15.43 1.51
CA MET A 480 13.65 -16.85 1.54
C MET A 480 14.63 -17.24 0.42
N ALA A 481 14.46 -16.69 -0.80
CA ALA A 481 15.38 -16.86 -1.92
C ALA A 481 16.82 -16.42 -1.57
N TYR A 482 16.95 -15.24 -0.94
CA TYR A 482 18.22 -14.73 -0.43
C TYR A 482 18.80 -15.57 0.72
N ARG A 483 17.97 -16.08 1.65
CA ARG A 483 18.44 -16.94 2.75
C ARG A 483 19.11 -18.22 2.23
N ILE A 484 18.57 -18.82 1.17
CA ILE A 484 19.09 -20.08 0.60
C ILE A 484 20.11 -19.88 -0.53
N GLY A 485 20.41 -18.62 -0.93
CA GLY A 485 21.44 -18.31 -1.93
C GLY A 485 21.01 -18.38 -3.41
N LEU A 486 19.72 -18.25 -3.72
CA LEU A 486 19.23 -18.25 -5.12
C LEU A 486 19.76 -17.07 -5.95
N ASP A 487 20.24 -16.02 -5.29
CA ASP A 487 20.93 -14.88 -5.90
C ASP A 487 22.36 -15.20 -6.37
N ARG A 488 22.93 -16.37 -6.02
CA ARG A 488 24.32 -16.78 -6.27
C ARG A 488 24.48 -18.23 -6.74
N LEU A 489 23.54 -18.74 -7.54
CA LEU A 489 23.43 -20.17 -7.89
C LEU A 489 24.70 -20.75 -8.56
N ASP A 490 25.41 -19.98 -9.38
CA ASP A 490 26.64 -20.46 -10.05
C ASP A 490 27.81 -20.69 -9.08
N HIS A 491 27.75 -20.14 -7.87
CA HIS A 491 28.74 -20.30 -6.81
C HIS A 491 28.21 -21.07 -5.58
N VAL A 492 26.96 -21.54 -5.62
CA VAL A 492 26.23 -21.97 -4.41
C VAL A 492 26.87 -23.19 -3.72
N HIS A 493 27.39 -24.17 -4.47
CA HIS A 493 28.11 -25.34 -3.92
C HIS A 493 29.37 -24.97 -3.12
N ALA A 494 30.02 -23.85 -3.45
CA ALA A 494 31.22 -23.38 -2.78
C ALA A 494 30.90 -22.57 -1.51
N VAL A 495 29.78 -21.85 -1.50
CA VAL A 495 29.37 -20.95 -0.41
C VAL A 495 28.51 -21.68 0.64
N TYR A 496 27.63 -22.59 0.23
CA TYR A 496 26.65 -23.24 1.11
C TYR A 496 26.88 -24.77 1.15
N PRO A 497 27.15 -25.36 2.33
CA PRO A 497 27.36 -26.81 2.47
C PRO A 497 26.19 -27.67 1.98
N ASP A 498 24.96 -27.23 2.27
CA ASP A 498 23.72 -27.99 2.03
C ASP A 498 23.47 -28.25 0.53
N TRP A 499 23.96 -27.36 -0.33
CA TRP A 499 23.80 -27.44 -1.77
C TRP A 499 24.76 -28.42 -2.46
N ARG A 500 25.76 -28.99 -1.76
CA ARG A 500 26.79 -29.85 -2.37
C ARG A 500 26.26 -31.12 -3.02
N ASN A 501 25.09 -31.60 -2.59
CA ASN A 501 24.47 -32.83 -3.09
C ASN A 501 23.36 -32.57 -4.13
N VAL A 502 23.07 -31.31 -4.46
CA VAL A 502 22.02 -30.93 -5.42
C VAL A 502 22.54 -31.13 -6.85
N SER A 503 21.71 -31.68 -7.75
CA SER A 503 22.14 -31.92 -9.13
C SER A 503 22.23 -30.64 -9.96
N SER A 504 23.00 -30.66 -11.04
CA SER A 504 23.04 -29.55 -12.01
C SER A 504 21.70 -29.36 -12.74
N GLU A 505 20.87 -30.39 -12.86
CA GLU A 505 19.51 -30.28 -13.38
C GLU A 505 18.59 -29.54 -12.39
N ASP A 506 18.65 -29.88 -11.11
CA ASP A 506 17.89 -29.21 -10.05
C ASP A 506 18.31 -27.74 -9.87
N ILE A 507 19.61 -27.42 -10.02
CA ILE A 507 20.10 -26.03 -10.04
C ILE A 507 19.51 -25.25 -11.23
N GLN A 508 19.29 -25.88 -12.39
CA GLN A 508 18.65 -25.23 -13.52
C GLN A 508 17.14 -25.02 -13.30
N GLU A 509 16.45 -25.89 -12.55
CA GLU A 509 15.08 -25.67 -12.08
C GLU A 509 15.02 -24.52 -11.05
N TRP A 510 15.90 -24.50 -10.05
CA TRP A 510 16.04 -23.40 -9.08
C TRP A 510 16.33 -22.05 -9.76
N ARG A 511 17.14 -22.05 -10.82
CA ARG A 511 17.46 -20.86 -11.63
C ARG A 511 16.25 -20.30 -12.37
N TRP A 512 15.32 -21.15 -12.84
CA TRP A 512 14.06 -20.67 -13.40
C TRP A 512 13.18 -20.02 -12.34
N ILE A 513 13.09 -20.62 -11.14
CA ILE A 513 12.35 -20.04 -10.01
C ILE A 513 12.91 -18.67 -9.64
N TRP A 514 14.24 -18.52 -9.51
CA TRP A 514 14.88 -17.21 -9.25
C TRP A 514 14.45 -16.12 -10.24
N TRP A 515 14.55 -16.39 -11.54
CA TRP A 515 14.15 -15.42 -12.57
C TRP A 515 12.64 -15.18 -12.65
N CYS A 516 11.81 -16.07 -12.09
CA CYS A 516 10.38 -15.82 -11.92
C CYS A 516 10.09 -14.93 -10.69
N ILE A 517 10.80 -15.11 -9.57
CA ILE A 517 10.76 -14.17 -8.43
C ILE A 517 11.22 -12.78 -8.86
N TYR A 518 12.28 -12.67 -9.66
CA TYR A 518 12.81 -11.39 -10.16
C TYR A 518 11.76 -10.58 -10.93
N ARG A 519 10.96 -11.25 -11.77
CA ARG A 519 9.87 -10.62 -12.51
C ARG A 519 8.70 -10.21 -11.59
N LEU A 520 8.34 -11.06 -10.62
CA LEU A 520 7.31 -10.75 -9.65
C LEU A 520 7.68 -9.58 -8.71
N ASP A 521 8.96 -9.47 -8.32
CA ASP A 521 9.52 -8.29 -7.62
C ASP A 521 9.47 -7.02 -8.50
N CYS A 522 9.77 -7.16 -9.79
CA CYS A 522 9.65 -6.06 -10.75
C CYS A 522 8.21 -5.53 -10.85
N TYR A 523 7.24 -6.39 -11.15
CA TYR A 523 5.85 -5.94 -11.37
C TYR A 523 5.20 -5.40 -10.09
N SER A 524 5.38 -6.09 -8.95
CA SER A 524 4.72 -5.72 -7.69
C SER A 524 5.24 -4.40 -7.08
N ASN A 525 6.52 -4.07 -7.27
CA ASN A 525 7.07 -2.79 -6.83
C ASN A 525 6.84 -1.67 -7.86
N LEU A 526 6.84 -1.96 -9.17
CA LEU A 526 6.44 -0.99 -10.19
C LEU A 526 4.99 -0.52 -9.97
N SER A 527 4.07 -1.45 -9.70
CA SER A 527 2.65 -1.13 -9.46
C SER A 527 2.37 -0.42 -8.13
N SER A 528 3.30 -0.46 -7.17
CA SER A 528 3.13 0.15 -5.84
C SER A 528 4.03 1.36 -5.58
N GLY A 529 4.96 1.68 -6.49
CA GLY A 529 5.94 2.78 -6.32
C GLY A 529 6.97 2.52 -5.21
N MET A 530 7.11 1.27 -4.77
CA MET A 530 7.95 0.85 -3.65
C MET A 530 9.40 0.57 -4.07
N PRO A 531 10.38 0.48 -3.14
CA PRO A 531 11.70 -0.02 -3.48
C PRO A 531 11.61 -1.51 -3.81
N TYR A 532 12.18 -1.90 -4.95
CA TYR A 532 12.45 -3.30 -5.28
C TYR A 532 13.18 -4.02 -4.13
N LEU A 533 12.83 -5.27 -3.86
CA LEU A 533 13.39 -6.04 -2.74
C LEU A 533 14.67 -6.78 -3.13
N ILE A 534 14.86 -7.03 -4.43
CA ILE A 534 16.12 -7.52 -5.00
C ILE A 534 17.04 -6.33 -5.28
N ASP A 535 18.35 -6.50 -5.11
CA ASP A 535 19.37 -5.59 -5.63
C ASP A 535 20.01 -6.19 -6.89
N ASP A 536 19.99 -5.45 -8.00
CA ASP A 536 20.59 -5.87 -9.27
C ASP A 536 22.13 -5.98 -9.18
N ALA A 537 22.75 -5.23 -8.26
CA ALA A 537 24.20 -5.29 -8.02
C ALA A 537 24.64 -6.54 -7.24
N ALA A 538 23.71 -7.26 -6.60
CA ALA A 538 23.99 -8.44 -5.80
C ALA A 538 23.81 -9.77 -6.55
N ILE A 539 23.36 -9.75 -7.81
CA ILE A 539 22.98 -10.96 -8.57
C ILE A 539 24.23 -11.66 -9.13
N GLY A 540 24.65 -12.74 -8.47
CA GLY A 540 25.64 -13.72 -8.92
C GLY A 540 25.03 -14.97 -9.55
N THR A 541 23.81 -14.88 -10.09
CA THR A 541 23.09 -15.95 -10.79
C THR A 541 23.02 -15.65 -12.30
N SER A 542 23.47 -16.59 -13.13
CA SER A 542 23.44 -16.53 -14.60
C SER A 542 22.03 -16.79 -15.17
N PHE A 543 21.82 -16.42 -16.44
CA PHE A 543 20.64 -16.74 -17.24
C PHE A 543 20.45 -18.25 -17.48
N ALA A 544 19.27 -18.63 -17.95
CA ALA A 544 18.89 -20.03 -18.18
C ALA A 544 19.58 -20.64 -19.41
N ARG A 545 20.18 -21.83 -19.21
CA ARG A 545 20.90 -22.61 -20.23
C ARG A 545 19.94 -23.62 -20.88
N SER A 546 20.10 -23.86 -22.19
CA SER A 546 19.43 -24.97 -22.91
C SER A 546 20.26 -26.25 -22.75
N LYS A 547 19.65 -27.42 -22.98
CA LYS A 547 20.37 -28.71 -22.97
C LYS A 547 21.05 -29.03 -24.30
N THR A 548 20.75 -28.29 -25.37
CA THR A 548 21.29 -28.56 -26.71
C THR A 548 22.74 -28.11 -26.81
N ILE A 549 23.66 -29.07 -26.68
CA ILE A 549 25.08 -28.89 -27.03
C ILE A 549 25.15 -28.67 -28.54
N LEU A 550 25.66 -27.50 -28.95
CA LEU A 550 26.11 -27.21 -30.31
C LEU A 550 27.65 -27.28 -30.36
N ASP A 551 28.20 -27.42 -31.57
CA ASP A 551 29.54 -27.97 -31.83
C ASP A 551 30.69 -27.45 -30.94
N PRO A 552 31.62 -28.34 -30.50
CA PRO A 552 32.83 -27.95 -29.77
C PRO A 552 33.66 -26.87 -30.46
N ASP A 553 33.69 -26.87 -31.81
CA ASP A 553 34.51 -25.97 -32.61
C ASP A 553 34.07 -24.49 -32.54
N PHE A 554 32.88 -24.19 -32.01
CA PHE A 554 32.40 -22.81 -31.76
C PHE A 554 32.67 -22.31 -30.33
N MET A 555 33.36 -23.06 -29.48
CA MET A 555 33.44 -22.78 -28.04
C MET A 555 34.55 -21.81 -27.57
N GLU A 556 35.47 -21.35 -28.44
CA GLU A 556 36.62 -20.56 -27.98
C GLU A 556 36.37 -19.05 -27.78
N GLU A 557 35.41 -18.44 -28.49
CA GLU A 557 35.20 -16.97 -28.45
C GLU A 557 34.05 -16.49 -27.54
N LEU A 558 33.22 -17.38 -26.98
CA LEU A 558 32.01 -17.02 -26.24
C LEU A 558 32.12 -17.25 -24.72
N PRO A 559 31.64 -16.30 -23.88
CA PRO A 559 31.58 -16.51 -22.43
C PRO A 559 30.69 -17.72 -22.08
N ARG A 560 31.22 -18.65 -21.28
CA ARG A 560 30.50 -19.87 -20.86
C ARG A 560 29.29 -19.59 -19.97
N GLU A 561 29.21 -18.40 -19.36
CA GLU A 561 28.17 -18.01 -18.41
C GLU A 561 27.75 -16.55 -18.65
N PHE A 562 26.44 -16.30 -18.69
CA PHE A 562 25.87 -14.98 -18.94
C PHE A 562 25.13 -14.49 -17.70
N PHE A 563 25.64 -13.44 -17.05
CA PHE A 563 25.03 -12.80 -15.88
C PHE A 563 24.26 -11.55 -16.30
N LEU A 564 23.25 -11.14 -15.52
CA LEU A 564 22.69 -9.80 -15.64
C LEU A 564 23.76 -8.81 -15.15
N PRO A 565 24.24 -7.86 -15.99
CA PRO A 565 25.38 -7.04 -15.64
C PRO A 565 24.96 -5.90 -14.70
N PRO A 566 25.70 -5.62 -13.62
CA PRO A 566 25.39 -4.52 -12.70
C PRO A 566 25.64 -3.13 -13.31
N ILE A 567 26.31 -3.07 -14.47
CA ILE A 567 26.54 -1.86 -15.27
C ILE A 567 25.96 -2.10 -16.67
N PRO A 568 25.00 -1.29 -17.16
CA PRO A 568 24.15 -1.72 -18.28
C PRO A 568 24.78 -1.79 -19.69
N ASP A 569 25.97 -1.21 -19.89
CA ASP A 569 26.62 -1.11 -21.22
C ASP A 569 26.96 -2.45 -21.90
N ASN A 570 26.80 -3.58 -21.21
CA ASN A 570 27.02 -4.92 -21.76
C ASN A 570 25.73 -5.68 -22.15
N LEU A 571 24.52 -5.14 -21.91
CA LEU A 571 23.26 -5.85 -22.15
C LEU A 571 23.03 -6.24 -23.62
N SER A 572 23.49 -5.44 -24.59
CA SER A 572 23.43 -5.78 -26.02
C SER A 572 24.28 -7.00 -26.38
N LYS A 573 25.48 -7.15 -25.80
CA LYS A 573 26.35 -8.31 -26.05
C LYS A 573 25.69 -9.61 -25.61
N ILE A 574 24.95 -9.57 -24.50
CA ILE A 574 24.18 -10.71 -24.00
C ILE A 574 23.00 -11.02 -24.94
N LEU A 575 22.29 -10.01 -25.44
CA LEU A 575 21.22 -10.20 -26.43
C LEU A 575 21.72 -10.68 -27.80
N LEU A 576 22.96 -10.37 -28.18
CA LEU A 576 23.59 -10.89 -29.40
C LEU A 576 24.08 -12.34 -29.25
N ALA A 577 24.35 -12.81 -28.02
CA ALA A 577 24.69 -14.20 -27.72
C ALA A 577 23.44 -15.08 -27.42
N ALA A 578 22.34 -14.48 -26.95
CA ALA A 578 21.08 -15.16 -26.66
C ALA A 578 20.47 -16.02 -27.81
N PRO A 579 20.61 -15.69 -29.11
CA PRO A 579 19.99 -16.46 -30.21
C PRO A 579 20.52 -17.88 -30.38
N LEU A 580 21.62 -18.24 -29.72
CA LEU A 580 22.24 -19.57 -29.79
C LEU A 580 21.38 -20.70 -29.18
N HIS A 581 20.36 -20.37 -28.39
CA HIS A 581 19.51 -21.35 -27.71
C HIS A 581 18.02 -21.01 -27.84
N PRO A 582 17.29 -21.56 -28.83
CA PRO A 582 15.90 -21.19 -29.09
C PRO A 582 14.96 -21.45 -27.91
N GLU A 583 15.18 -22.53 -27.15
CA GLU A 583 14.37 -22.93 -25.98
C GLU A 583 14.37 -21.89 -24.84
N THR A 584 15.48 -21.16 -24.66
CA THR A 584 15.64 -20.18 -23.56
C THR A 584 15.65 -18.73 -24.04
N LEU A 585 15.74 -18.49 -25.35
CA LEU A 585 15.77 -17.16 -25.98
C LEU A 585 14.65 -16.24 -25.47
N LEU A 586 13.39 -16.66 -25.56
CA LEU A 586 12.24 -15.85 -25.14
C LEU A 586 12.25 -15.56 -23.63
N ARG A 587 12.58 -16.55 -22.80
CA ARG A 587 12.64 -16.42 -21.34
C ARG A 587 13.76 -15.44 -20.91
N ASN A 588 14.91 -15.52 -21.57
CA ASN A 588 16.06 -14.64 -21.32
C ASN A 588 15.78 -13.21 -21.84
N ILE A 589 15.23 -13.04 -23.05
CA ILE A 589 14.79 -11.73 -23.58
C ILE A 589 13.77 -11.07 -22.66
N HIS A 590 12.73 -11.80 -22.23
CA HIS A 590 11.67 -11.28 -21.36
C HIS A 590 12.22 -10.89 -19.97
N THR A 591 13.20 -11.63 -19.43
CA THR A 591 13.91 -11.25 -18.20
C THR A 591 14.74 -9.98 -18.39
N ILE A 592 15.48 -9.86 -19.50
CA ILE A 592 16.26 -8.65 -19.84
C ILE A 592 15.35 -7.43 -20.00
N THR A 593 14.20 -7.54 -20.68
CA THR A 593 13.26 -6.40 -20.79
C THR A 593 12.56 -6.06 -19.48
N SER A 594 12.33 -7.04 -18.61
CA SER A 594 11.88 -6.79 -17.23
C SER A 594 12.92 -5.97 -16.45
N ALA A 595 14.22 -6.22 -16.64
CA ALA A 595 15.28 -5.41 -16.04
C ALA A 595 15.33 -3.96 -16.59
N ILE A 596 15.08 -3.74 -17.88
CA ILE A 596 14.96 -2.37 -18.46
C ILE A 596 13.76 -1.64 -17.85
N LEU A 597 12.61 -2.32 -17.78
CA LEU A 597 11.36 -1.78 -17.22
C LEU A 597 11.54 -1.38 -15.74
N ARG A 598 12.23 -2.22 -14.97
CA ARG A 598 12.68 -1.98 -13.60
C ARG A 598 13.62 -0.77 -13.48
N GLN A 599 14.60 -0.61 -14.37
CA GLN A 599 15.48 0.57 -14.40
C GLN A 599 14.72 1.85 -14.75
N ALA A 600 13.76 1.81 -15.68
CA ALA A 600 12.87 2.94 -15.96
C ALA A 600 11.98 3.28 -14.74
N GLY A 601 11.48 2.27 -14.02
CA GLY A 601 10.77 2.44 -12.75
C GLY A 601 11.64 3.06 -11.65
N LEU A 602 12.92 2.65 -11.53
CA LEU A 602 13.90 3.30 -10.65
C LEU A 602 14.12 4.78 -11.02
N VAL A 603 14.23 5.12 -12.30
CA VAL A 603 14.40 6.51 -12.77
C VAL A 603 13.17 7.36 -12.45
N LEU A 604 11.96 6.87 -12.71
CA LEU A 604 10.72 7.54 -12.30
C LEU A 604 10.64 7.73 -10.78
N ARG A 605 11.06 6.72 -10.00
CA ARG A 605 11.10 6.81 -8.54
C ARG A 605 12.18 7.77 -8.03
N MET A 606 13.31 7.92 -8.73
CA MET A 606 14.33 8.92 -8.43
C MET A 606 13.86 10.34 -8.75
N HIS A 607 13.13 10.56 -9.84
CA HIS A 607 12.50 11.85 -10.17
C HIS A 607 11.64 12.38 -9.01
N LEU A 608 10.90 11.51 -8.31
CA LEU A 608 10.04 11.86 -7.18
C LEU A 608 10.79 12.22 -5.87
N VAL A 609 12.11 11.98 -5.78
CA VAL A 609 12.87 12.03 -4.51
C VAL A 609 14.17 12.83 -4.61
N ARG A 610 14.77 12.98 -5.79
CA ARG A 610 16.08 13.61 -6.02
C ARG A 610 15.97 14.89 -6.87
N SER A 611 17.05 15.67 -6.85
CA SER A 611 17.17 16.88 -7.68
C SER A 611 17.23 16.56 -9.17
N ALA A 612 16.56 17.42 -9.95
CA ALA A 612 16.48 17.43 -11.42
C ALA A 612 17.74 16.91 -12.14
N GLN A 613 18.88 17.53 -11.86
CA GLN A 613 20.12 17.33 -12.61
C GLN A 613 20.74 15.93 -12.40
N THR A 614 20.50 15.28 -11.27
CA THR A 614 20.92 13.88 -11.06
C THR A 614 20.01 12.91 -11.82
N THR A 615 18.71 13.21 -11.86
CA THR A 615 17.71 12.39 -12.59
C THR A 615 17.99 12.37 -14.09
N LEU A 616 18.33 13.52 -14.70
CA LEU A 616 18.61 13.61 -16.14
C LEU A 616 19.75 12.70 -16.61
N VAL A 617 20.80 12.50 -15.79
CA VAL A 617 21.91 11.59 -16.11
C VAL A 617 21.45 10.13 -16.17
N GLU A 618 20.60 9.72 -15.22
CA GLU A 618 20.06 8.36 -15.17
C GLU A 618 18.96 8.13 -16.23
N VAL A 619 18.20 9.17 -16.63
CA VAL A 619 17.31 9.14 -17.81
C VAL A 619 18.10 8.85 -19.08
N ALA A 620 19.10 9.68 -19.42
CA ALA A 620 19.87 9.51 -20.65
C ALA A 620 20.60 8.14 -20.70
N LYS A 621 21.04 7.65 -19.54
CA LYS A 621 21.61 6.30 -19.37
C LYS A 621 20.58 5.20 -19.60
N ALA A 622 19.33 5.35 -19.16
CA ALA A 622 18.24 4.40 -19.40
C ALA A 622 17.72 4.44 -20.86
N GLU A 623 17.61 5.62 -21.47
CA GLU A 623 17.29 5.79 -22.89
C GLU A 623 18.35 5.15 -23.79
N LYS A 624 19.64 5.34 -23.47
CA LYS A 624 20.76 4.69 -24.17
C LYS A 624 20.63 3.17 -24.12
N GLN A 625 20.29 2.58 -22.97
CA GLN A 625 20.03 1.14 -22.83
C GLN A 625 18.86 0.69 -23.70
N LEU A 626 17.74 1.41 -23.63
CA LEU A 626 16.52 1.09 -24.37
C LEU A 626 16.77 1.11 -25.89
N ALA A 627 17.49 2.12 -26.40
CA ALA A 627 17.91 2.19 -27.80
C ALA A 627 18.87 1.06 -28.18
N THR A 628 19.89 0.83 -27.35
CA THR A 628 20.91 -0.23 -27.53
C THR A 628 20.27 -1.62 -27.60
N ILE A 629 19.28 -1.89 -26.76
CA ILE A 629 18.56 -3.17 -26.72
C ILE A 629 17.57 -3.27 -27.88
N ARG A 630 16.87 -2.19 -28.25
CA ARG A 630 16.04 -2.15 -29.48
C ARG A 630 16.86 -2.44 -30.75
N SER A 631 18.15 -2.09 -30.79
CA SER A 631 19.06 -2.44 -31.90
C SER A 631 19.69 -3.84 -31.81
N ALA A 632 19.70 -4.47 -30.63
CA ALA A 632 20.28 -5.80 -30.42
C ALA A 632 19.26 -6.95 -30.54
N LEU A 633 17.96 -6.64 -30.63
CA LEU A 633 16.90 -7.62 -30.88
C LEU A 633 16.94 -8.12 -32.34
N PRO A 634 16.46 -9.35 -32.63
CA PRO A 634 16.45 -9.91 -33.98
C PRO A 634 15.73 -9.03 -35.02
N SER A 635 16.10 -9.19 -36.30
CA SER A 635 15.51 -8.43 -37.39
C SER A 635 13.97 -8.61 -37.45
N GLY A 636 13.26 -7.47 -37.49
CA GLY A 636 11.80 -7.44 -37.49
C GLY A 636 11.12 -7.76 -36.15
N TRP A 637 11.85 -8.03 -35.05
CA TRP A 637 11.27 -8.42 -33.76
C TRP A 637 10.22 -7.42 -33.23
N LEU A 638 10.48 -6.12 -33.42
CA LEU A 638 9.60 -5.02 -33.00
C LEU A 638 8.38 -4.79 -33.92
N ASN A 639 8.23 -5.54 -35.01
CA ASN A 639 7.08 -5.43 -35.92
C ASN A 639 5.87 -6.21 -35.36
N PRO A 640 4.73 -5.55 -35.03
CA PRO A 640 3.54 -6.26 -34.53
C PRO A 640 2.93 -7.22 -35.57
N ARG A 641 3.11 -6.93 -36.86
CA ARG A 641 2.50 -7.66 -37.99
C ARG A 641 3.32 -8.86 -38.50
N ARG A 642 4.37 -9.26 -37.78
CA ARG A 642 5.32 -10.33 -38.20
C ARG A 642 4.69 -11.73 -38.39
N ASN A 643 3.47 -11.96 -37.90
CA ASN A 643 2.76 -13.24 -37.99
C ASN A 643 2.46 -13.67 -39.45
N ALA A 644 2.04 -12.75 -40.32
CA ALA A 644 1.38 -13.10 -41.58
C ALA A 644 2.25 -13.73 -42.70
N LEU A 645 3.58 -13.67 -42.59
CA LEU A 645 4.52 -14.13 -43.63
C LEU A 645 5.75 -14.88 -43.10
N SER A 646 5.91 -14.96 -41.77
CA SER A 646 7.00 -15.70 -41.12
C SER A 646 6.39 -16.72 -40.17
N SER A 647 6.80 -17.98 -40.28
CA SER A 647 6.28 -19.12 -39.51
C SER A 647 6.73 -19.11 -38.04
N GLU A 648 6.33 -18.07 -37.31
CA GLU A 648 6.43 -17.90 -35.86
C GLU A 648 5.26 -18.66 -35.21
N SER A 649 5.47 -19.34 -34.07
CA SER A 649 4.32 -19.97 -33.38
C SER A 649 3.48 -18.91 -32.67
N TYR A 650 2.20 -19.20 -32.42
CA TYR A 650 1.34 -18.27 -31.69
C TYR A 650 1.83 -17.97 -30.26
N ILE A 651 2.59 -18.89 -29.63
CA ILE A 651 3.21 -18.67 -28.32
C ILE A 651 4.39 -17.69 -28.44
N ASP A 652 5.27 -17.92 -29.42
CA ASP A 652 6.40 -17.01 -29.70
C ASP A 652 5.92 -15.61 -30.06
N TYR A 653 4.84 -15.51 -30.86
CA TYR A 653 4.19 -14.27 -31.24
C TYR A 653 3.76 -13.45 -30.02
N HIS A 654 3.02 -14.05 -29.09
CA HIS A 654 2.55 -13.35 -27.89
C HIS A 654 3.68 -13.04 -26.91
N ALA A 655 4.65 -13.94 -26.70
CA ALA A 655 5.84 -13.67 -25.89
C ALA A 655 6.68 -12.50 -26.45
N ARG A 656 6.73 -12.37 -27.78
CA ARG A 656 7.33 -11.23 -28.48
C ARG A 656 6.50 -9.95 -28.32
N MET A 657 5.18 -10.01 -28.34
CA MET A 657 4.32 -8.85 -28.03
C MET A 657 4.51 -8.36 -26.59
N VAL A 658 4.59 -9.26 -25.59
CA VAL A 658 4.92 -8.89 -24.20
C VAL A 658 6.28 -8.19 -24.12
N THR A 659 7.27 -8.67 -24.89
CA THR A 659 8.58 -8.02 -25.02
C THR A 659 8.46 -6.59 -25.57
N ILE A 660 7.59 -6.35 -26.56
CA ILE A 660 7.30 -5.01 -27.09
C ILE A 660 6.62 -4.14 -26.01
N PHE A 661 5.62 -4.66 -25.29
CA PHE A 661 4.95 -3.91 -24.23
C PHE A 661 5.91 -3.47 -23.12
N HIS A 662 6.84 -4.33 -22.66
CA HIS A 662 7.86 -3.95 -21.69
C HIS A 662 8.72 -2.78 -22.18
N LEU A 663 9.16 -2.82 -23.44
CA LEU A 663 10.01 -1.77 -24.04
C LEU A 663 9.25 -0.45 -24.22
N ARG A 664 7.95 -0.51 -24.56
CA ARG A 664 7.11 0.70 -24.69
C ARG A 664 6.66 1.25 -23.34
N MET A 665 6.43 0.40 -22.34
CA MET A 665 6.20 0.83 -20.95
C MET A 665 7.46 1.50 -20.37
N ALA A 666 8.65 0.94 -20.61
CA ALA A 666 9.91 1.58 -20.25
C ALA A 666 10.09 2.94 -20.96
N GLN A 667 9.75 3.04 -22.25
CA GLN A 667 9.74 4.32 -22.98
C GLN A 667 8.78 5.33 -22.35
N LEU A 668 7.53 4.93 -22.06
CA LEU A 668 6.50 5.76 -21.44
C LEU A 668 6.92 6.30 -20.07
N LEU A 669 7.47 5.43 -19.20
CA LEU A 669 7.99 5.82 -17.89
C LEU A 669 9.12 6.86 -17.98
N LEU A 670 9.98 6.77 -19.00
CA LEU A 670 11.04 7.76 -19.24
C LEU A 670 10.48 9.06 -19.84
N SER A 671 9.54 9.01 -20.78
CA SER A 671 8.85 10.20 -21.32
C SER A 671 8.14 11.02 -20.24
N ILE A 672 7.52 10.36 -19.26
CA ILE A 672 6.89 11.02 -18.10
C ILE A 672 7.93 11.78 -17.28
N VAL A 673 9.14 11.23 -17.14
CA VAL A 673 10.25 11.86 -16.41
C VAL A 673 10.84 13.05 -17.17
N ASP A 674 11.03 12.96 -18.50
CA ASP A 674 11.47 14.07 -19.37
C ASP A 674 10.47 15.23 -19.31
N CYS A 675 9.18 14.94 -19.54
CA CYS A 675 8.11 15.95 -19.53
C CYS A 675 8.04 16.71 -18.19
N GLY A 676 8.23 16.02 -17.05
CA GLY A 676 8.20 16.64 -15.72
C GLY A 676 9.45 17.47 -15.35
N GLN A 677 10.49 17.50 -16.19
CA GLN A 677 11.74 18.26 -15.93
C GLN A 677 11.84 19.58 -16.70
N ARG A 678 10.99 19.78 -17.71
CA ARG A 678 11.00 20.97 -18.58
C ARG A 678 10.33 22.16 -17.90
N GLN A 679 10.89 23.35 -18.08
CA GLN A 679 10.48 24.55 -17.32
C GLN A 679 9.76 25.60 -18.15
N TYR A 680 9.79 25.51 -19.49
CA TYR A 680 9.19 26.48 -20.39
C TYR A 680 7.90 25.94 -21.04
N ALA A 681 6.95 26.85 -21.33
CA ALA A 681 5.62 26.48 -21.82
C ALA A 681 5.65 25.73 -23.16
N ASP A 682 6.46 26.21 -24.11
CA ASP A 682 6.58 25.62 -25.45
C ASP A 682 7.24 24.23 -25.41
N GLU A 683 8.12 23.98 -24.43
CA GLU A 683 8.72 22.66 -24.18
C GLU A 683 7.74 21.65 -23.59
N SER A 684 6.66 22.13 -22.93
CA SER A 684 5.66 21.30 -22.26
C SER A 684 4.75 20.59 -23.26
N LEU A 685 4.33 21.26 -24.33
CA LEU A 685 3.52 20.65 -25.41
C LEU A 685 4.30 19.50 -26.08
N THR A 686 5.55 19.75 -26.49
CA THR A 686 6.42 18.71 -27.06
C THR A 686 6.85 17.63 -26.05
N GLY A 687 6.74 17.91 -24.75
CA GLY A 687 6.88 16.91 -23.69
C GLY A 687 5.66 16.00 -23.58
N TRP A 688 4.45 16.54 -23.75
CA TRP A 688 3.20 15.80 -23.74
C TRP A 688 3.06 14.88 -24.96
N GLU A 689 3.43 15.34 -26.15
CA GLU A 689 3.45 14.51 -27.37
C GLU A 689 4.35 13.27 -27.22
N ARG A 690 5.51 13.41 -26.56
CA ARG A 690 6.43 12.31 -26.23
C ARG A 690 5.86 11.29 -25.24
N ILE A 691 4.82 11.63 -24.47
CA ILE A 691 4.07 10.68 -23.64
C ILE A 691 3.02 9.97 -24.48
N LEU A 692 2.34 10.68 -25.38
CA LEU A 692 1.26 10.13 -26.21
C LEU A 692 1.75 9.11 -27.25
N GLU A 693 2.90 9.34 -27.90
CA GLU A 693 3.46 8.40 -28.89
C GLU A 693 3.61 6.98 -28.30
N PRO A 694 4.31 6.75 -27.16
CA PRO A 694 4.32 5.45 -26.48
C PRO A 694 2.94 4.87 -26.17
N CYS A 695 1.96 5.69 -25.77
CA CYS A 695 0.60 5.22 -25.47
C CYS A 695 -0.16 4.76 -26.72
N GLN A 696 -0.02 5.49 -27.82
CA GLN A 696 -0.57 5.13 -29.13
C GLN A 696 0.12 3.88 -29.71
N ASP A 697 1.43 3.76 -29.53
CA ASP A 697 2.19 2.55 -29.85
C ASP A 697 1.68 1.33 -29.04
N ILE A 698 1.47 1.48 -27.73
CA ILE A 698 0.92 0.41 -26.87
C ILE A 698 -0.47 -0.02 -27.35
N ALA A 699 -1.37 0.92 -27.67
CA ALA A 699 -2.68 0.61 -28.22
C ALA A 699 -2.60 -0.08 -29.59
N SER A 700 -1.74 0.42 -30.49
CA SER A 700 -1.53 -0.15 -31.83
C SER A 700 -0.99 -1.58 -31.78
N VAL A 701 -0.16 -1.91 -30.79
CA VAL A 701 0.31 -3.29 -30.55
C VAL A 701 -0.84 -4.13 -29.94
N ALA A 702 -1.59 -3.60 -28.98
CA ALA A 702 -2.71 -4.29 -28.33
C ALA A 702 -3.90 -4.61 -29.26
N ASP A 703 -4.06 -3.87 -30.36
CA ASP A 703 -5.04 -4.16 -31.43
C ASP A 703 -4.75 -5.49 -32.15
N HIS A 704 -3.48 -5.92 -32.19
CA HIS A 704 -3.06 -7.17 -32.85
C HIS A 704 -3.03 -8.38 -31.89
N TRP A 705 -3.53 -8.24 -30.65
CA TRP A 705 -3.43 -9.26 -29.59
C TRP A 705 -4.66 -10.19 -29.55
N ASP A 706 -4.44 -11.51 -29.58
CA ASP A 706 -5.51 -12.51 -29.44
C ASP A 706 -5.83 -12.77 -27.95
N SER A 707 -7.09 -12.55 -27.58
CA SER A 707 -7.61 -12.78 -26.24
C SER A 707 -7.57 -14.25 -25.80
N SER A 708 -7.46 -15.22 -26.74
CA SER A 708 -7.32 -16.63 -26.40
C SER A 708 -6.05 -16.94 -25.57
N PHE A 709 -5.01 -16.10 -25.69
CA PHE A 709 -3.75 -16.26 -24.96
C PHE A 709 -3.71 -15.55 -23.58
N CYS A 710 -4.82 -14.98 -23.10
CA CYS A 710 -4.89 -14.30 -21.79
C CYS A 710 -4.65 -15.20 -20.55
N LEU A 711 -4.66 -16.53 -20.71
CA LEU A 711 -4.24 -17.49 -19.68
C LEU A 711 -2.71 -17.72 -19.68
N ALA A 712 -2.09 -17.69 -20.86
CA ALA A 712 -0.70 -18.08 -21.08
C ALA A 712 0.31 -16.93 -20.87
N VAL A 713 -0.16 -15.79 -20.36
CA VAL A 713 0.60 -14.53 -20.27
C VAL A 713 0.42 -13.91 -18.88
N ASP A 714 1.50 -13.35 -18.35
CA ASP A 714 1.51 -12.71 -17.04
C ASP A 714 0.52 -11.51 -17.00
N PRO A 715 -0.50 -11.51 -16.11
CA PRO A 715 -1.49 -10.44 -16.04
C PRO A 715 -0.91 -9.07 -15.68
N ALA A 716 0.32 -8.99 -15.15
CA ALA A 716 1.02 -7.74 -14.92
C ALA A 716 1.20 -6.89 -16.19
N VAL A 717 1.14 -7.47 -17.40
CA VAL A 717 1.10 -6.73 -18.67
C VAL A 717 -0.05 -5.70 -18.69
N CYS A 718 -1.16 -5.97 -17.98
CA CYS A 718 -2.28 -5.04 -17.84
C CYS A 718 -1.92 -3.70 -17.17
N PHE A 719 -0.83 -3.62 -16.39
CA PHE A 719 -0.33 -2.32 -15.91
C PHE A 719 0.11 -1.42 -17.08
N THR A 720 0.68 -1.99 -18.14
CA THR A 720 1.06 -1.25 -19.37
C THR A 720 -0.18 -0.69 -20.07
N PHE A 721 -1.23 -1.51 -20.22
CA PHE A 721 -2.49 -1.09 -20.83
C PHE A 721 -3.18 0.01 -19.99
N PHE A 722 -3.26 -0.18 -18.67
CA PHE A 722 -3.84 0.79 -17.75
C PHE A 722 -3.09 2.13 -17.76
N THR A 723 -1.76 2.13 -17.68
CA THR A 723 -0.98 3.38 -17.72
C THR A 723 -1.16 4.11 -19.05
N ALA A 724 -1.09 3.41 -20.19
CA ALA A 724 -1.35 4.04 -21.49
C ALA A 724 -2.78 4.62 -21.59
N LEU A 725 -3.77 3.87 -21.12
CA LEU A 725 -5.19 4.27 -21.13
C LEU A 725 -5.45 5.51 -20.27
N VAL A 726 -4.80 5.65 -19.11
CA VAL A 726 -4.89 6.84 -18.24
C VAL A 726 -4.39 8.10 -18.97
N PHE A 727 -3.25 8.05 -19.68
CA PHE A 727 -2.74 9.21 -20.40
C PHE A 727 -3.59 9.57 -21.63
N LEU A 728 -4.11 8.59 -22.37
CA LEU A 728 -4.98 8.81 -23.52
C LEU A 728 -6.34 9.43 -23.11
N ASP A 729 -6.96 8.92 -22.04
CA ASP A 729 -8.22 9.46 -21.52
C ASP A 729 -8.04 10.86 -20.87
N LEU A 730 -6.91 11.10 -20.18
CA LEU A 730 -6.56 12.44 -19.69
C LEU A 730 -6.39 13.43 -20.86
N HIS A 731 -5.72 13.04 -21.94
CA HIS A 731 -5.59 13.88 -23.13
C HIS A 731 -6.95 14.17 -23.78
N ARG A 732 -7.78 13.14 -23.99
CA ARG A 732 -9.17 13.27 -24.48
C ARG A 732 -9.95 14.31 -23.68
N LYS A 733 -9.91 14.21 -22.34
CA LYS A 733 -10.59 15.13 -21.42
C LYS A 733 -10.07 16.57 -21.56
N THR A 734 -8.76 16.78 -21.70
CA THR A 734 -8.19 18.12 -21.92
C THR A 734 -8.55 18.75 -23.26
N ILE A 735 -8.68 17.95 -24.34
CA ILE A 735 -9.12 18.47 -25.64
C ILE A 735 -10.57 18.94 -25.54
N THR A 736 -11.46 18.11 -24.98
CA THR A 736 -12.91 18.40 -24.88
C THR A 736 -13.28 19.63 -24.04
N THR A 737 -12.33 20.19 -23.28
CA THR A 737 -12.53 21.42 -22.49
C THR A 737 -11.96 22.69 -23.13
N THR A 738 -11.23 22.58 -24.24
CA THR A 738 -10.38 23.70 -24.73
C THR A 738 -10.96 24.41 -25.96
N ASP A 739 -11.39 23.70 -27.00
CA ASP A 739 -11.94 24.33 -28.21
C ASP A 739 -13.01 23.48 -28.91
N ALA A 740 -13.90 24.12 -29.67
CA ALA A 740 -15.11 23.50 -30.24
C ALA A 740 -15.36 23.82 -31.74
N SER A 741 -14.30 23.84 -32.57
CA SER A 741 -14.46 23.89 -34.03
C SER A 741 -13.20 23.50 -34.83
N THR A 742 -13.21 22.35 -35.52
CA THR A 742 -12.52 22.10 -36.82
C THR A 742 -12.74 20.65 -37.29
N ALA A 743 -12.86 20.43 -38.61
CA ALA A 743 -13.11 19.08 -39.17
C ALA A 743 -11.90 18.12 -39.12
N GLU A 744 -10.70 18.63 -38.83
CA GLU A 744 -9.52 17.78 -38.58
C GLU A 744 -9.51 17.22 -37.15
N HIS A 745 -10.14 17.91 -36.20
CA HIS A 745 -10.27 17.47 -34.81
C HIS A 745 -11.08 16.15 -34.72
N ASP A 746 -12.16 16.02 -35.48
CA ASP A 746 -13.02 14.82 -35.49
C ASP A 746 -12.25 13.54 -35.87
N ARG A 747 -11.29 13.66 -36.81
CA ARG A 747 -10.45 12.52 -37.23
C ARG A 747 -9.47 12.10 -36.14
N SER A 748 -8.81 13.07 -35.52
CA SER A 748 -7.89 12.80 -34.39
C SER A 748 -8.62 12.22 -33.19
N HIS A 749 -9.81 12.76 -32.85
CA HIS A 749 -10.68 12.20 -31.82
C HIS A 749 -11.04 10.74 -32.09
N GLY A 750 -11.43 10.39 -33.32
CA GLY A 750 -11.75 9.00 -33.69
C GLY A 750 -10.58 8.02 -33.47
N ILE A 751 -9.34 8.45 -33.69
CA ILE A 751 -8.14 7.62 -33.45
C ILE A 751 -7.90 7.44 -31.94
N PHE A 752 -8.00 8.50 -31.13
CA PHE A 752 -7.85 8.39 -29.68
C PHE A 752 -8.96 7.55 -29.04
N ASP A 753 -10.21 7.73 -29.46
CA ASP A 753 -11.35 6.94 -28.97
C ASP A 753 -11.25 5.46 -29.35
N HIS A 754 -10.74 5.15 -30.54
CA HIS A 754 -10.41 3.77 -30.94
C HIS A 754 -9.31 3.17 -30.06
N HIS A 755 -8.18 3.86 -29.85
CA HIS A 755 -7.08 3.38 -28.99
C HIS A 755 -7.53 3.16 -27.53
N ILE A 756 -8.33 4.08 -26.98
CA ILE A 756 -8.96 3.97 -25.66
C ILE A 756 -9.85 2.72 -25.59
N THR A 757 -10.65 2.49 -26.64
CA THR A 757 -11.55 1.32 -26.73
C THR A 757 -10.78 0.01 -26.80
N VAL A 758 -9.71 -0.07 -27.62
CA VAL A 758 -8.85 -1.27 -27.74
C VAL A 758 -8.23 -1.63 -26.38
N LEU A 759 -7.62 -0.67 -25.68
CA LEU A 759 -7.01 -0.93 -24.37
C LEU A 759 -8.05 -1.33 -23.31
N TYR A 760 -9.22 -0.72 -23.32
CA TYR A 760 -10.32 -1.05 -22.40
C TYR A 760 -10.92 -2.45 -22.69
N LEU A 761 -10.99 -2.87 -23.96
CA LEU A 761 -11.42 -4.21 -24.36
C LEU A 761 -10.38 -5.28 -23.97
N GLN A 762 -9.09 -5.05 -24.19
CA GLN A 762 -8.07 -6.02 -23.75
C GLN A 762 -8.01 -6.12 -22.22
N LEU A 763 -8.13 -4.99 -21.50
CA LEU A 763 -8.34 -5.02 -20.04
C LEU A 763 -9.61 -5.77 -19.65
N GLN A 764 -10.68 -5.74 -20.45
CA GLN A 764 -11.89 -6.55 -20.22
C GLN A 764 -11.64 -8.05 -20.42
N HIS A 765 -10.97 -8.48 -21.49
CA HIS A 765 -10.68 -9.89 -21.74
C HIS A 765 -9.81 -10.49 -20.61
N PHE A 766 -8.71 -9.82 -20.24
CA PHE A 766 -7.91 -10.23 -19.08
C PHE A 766 -8.72 -10.17 -17.77
N ALA A 767 -9.72 -9.28 -17.66
CA ALA A 767 -10.65 -9.18 -16.54
C ALA A 767 -11.79 -10.22 -16.54
N GLU A 768 -11.83 -11.19 -17.44
CA GLU A 768 -12.74 -12.34 -17.27
C GLU A 768 -12.08 -13.34 -16.30
N ILE A 769 -10.81 -13.68 -16.56
CA ILE A 769 -9.98 -14.64 -15.81
C ILE A 769 -9.42 -14.03 -14.51
N TRP A 770 -8.81 -12.85 -14.58
CA TRP A 770 -7.98 -12.29 -13.51
C TRP A 770 -8.65 -11.11 -12.80
N THR A 771 -8.46 -10.99 -11.49
CA THR A 771 -9.10 -9.92 -10.70
C THR A 771 -8.28 -8.62 -10.62
N LEU A 772 -6.95 -8.67 -10.79
CA LEU A 772 -6.14 -7.46 -10.96
C LEU A 772 -6.66 -6.57 -12.12
N PRO A 773 -6.91 -7.08 -13.34
CA PRO A 773 -7.53 -6.31 -14.42
C PRO A 773 -8.95 -5.80 -14.09
N LYS A 774 -9.78 -6.58 -13.38
CA LYS A 774 -11.10 -6.12 -12.88
C LYS A 774 -10.97 -4.87 -12.01
N LEU A 775 -9.95 -4.83 -11.15
CA LEU A 775 -9.67 -3.70 -10.27
C LEU A 775 -9.11 -2.50 -11.03
N LEU A 776 -8.11 -2.70 -11.90
CA LEU A 776 -7.56 -1.63 -12.76
C LEU A 776 -8.66 -0.98 -13.62
N LYS A 777 -9.58 -1.77 -14.16
CA LYS A 777 -10.75 -1.28 -14.91
C LYS A 777 -11.72 -0.46 -14.05
N ARG A 778 -11.93 -0.84 -12.79
CA ARG A 778 -12.85 -0.16 -11.86
C ARG A 778 -12.32 1.22 -11.42
N GLU A 779 -11.01 1.41 -11.31
CA GLU A 779 -10.45 2.73 -10.96
C GLU A 779 -10.56 3.76 -12.12
N LEU A 780 -11.10 3.37 -13.28
CA LEU A 780 -11.41 4.23 -14.42
C LEU A 780 -12.91 4.62 -14.52
N SER A 781 -13.78 4.06 -13.66
CA SER A 781 -15.25 4.18 -13.74
C SER A 781 -15.88 4.86 -12.52
#